data_AF-A0A7C1UA87-F1
#
_entry.id   AF-A0A7C1UA87-F1
#
_cell.length_a   1.000
_cell.length_b   1.000
_cell.length_c   1.000
_cell.angle_alpha   90.00
_cell.angle_beta   90.00
_cell.angle_gamma   90.00
#
_symmetry.space_group_name_H-M   'P 1'
#
loop_
_entity.id
_entity.type
_entity.pdbx_description
1 polymer ?
#
loop_
_entity_poly.entity_id
_entity_poly.type
_entity_poly.pdbx_seq_one_letter_code
_entity_poly.pdbx_strand_id
1 'polypeptide(L)'
;MGFFRNKIGYRFMRAQARKNVIVNLLSLLLILTGGELRASDWPTYRADAARSGYTSDHLSARLEVGWVRQADSPPQPAWSGRDTRMPFDLAFQPVVSGGVVFFASSSDCTVYALDAETGREKWTYITDGPVRFAPAVWRDRLFVVSDDGYLYCLAAGNGELIWAKRGGPNHEMVLGNDRLISRWPARGGPVVKDGVVYFGAGLWPSEGIYLYAIDASTGETLWANDSSGDMVIEQPHGGNRAHSGVSIQGYLAIAGNSLVVPTGRATPAVFDAESGMFRYFHLMKYGPGWGRRKGAGPFVTFIDEDLYFVEDDVFKASDGNFLARGLPVSSTAVLPDMLIFARDHEIRAIEKSSLWVEQGDPNSRPVRKLSLDNIAWRIACSDPVGASVVLASASNETPDWPAATQVTNPPLVVAGRTIVAGTLNGKIVTADTELRTIVTTTELDGLALGLAVADQALYVSTDKGTIYRFVPAGGDEAGPPVDPQARAEPYQVKRLSREIIGMAREIIEETDITEGYCVDLACGDGELAHALAEASELHIIAVDDDPIQVALARMRLREAGLYGTRVTVLQRDPSATGLPSQFAGLVVSGRSVAEGPQMVSPEEMQRLLHPYSGTALIGKSGNLQKTTGRPPAGAGEWTHQYADAANTLCSTDDLAAAPLEMRWFTDFGVRMPSRHGRGPAPLCKDGIMVIEGVDGLLAVDAYSGRWLWYYELEKILELYDQEHLVGTAGTGSNICLADDSVFVRRDAGCRRIDMKTGNLIRQYAMPERNGTWGFIACADGILYGTSADRAHVVKQLFRDVSIMEDLLTHSRSLFALDTETGETRWIYEADESIRHNAIAVCGGRVYLIDKTKEIEDLSDRNRDRENPPVEQPTVSHLVCLDAETGDVLWEQSEDIYGTTLAASLKHDVLLMGYQYAQRTFQLPSEKGDRLTGFRMTDGERLWDTAQRYISRPIINDSTIYAQPYSFDLLTGLRNMDFQMTGRQPGGCGPMAGSTNLLL
;
A
#
# COMPACT_ATOMS: atom_id res chain seq x y z
N MET A 1 37.82 -0.13 53.05
CA MET A 1 38.99 0.39 53.79
C MET A 1 38.69 1.82 54.24
N GLY A 2 38.69 2.02 55.56
CA GLY A 2 38.78 3.26 56.36
C GLY A 2 38.36 4.64 55.84
N PHE A 3 37.18 5.09 56.28
CA PHE A 3 36.91 6.28 57.14
C PHE A 3 38.00 7.36 57.33
N PHE A 4 37.62 8.65 57.25
CA PHE A 4 37.33 9.58 58.37
C PHE A 4 36.89 10.96 57.80
N ARG A 5 36.32 11.91 58.54
CA ARG A 5 35.03 12.05 59.26
C ARG A 5 34.91 13.54 59.66
N ASN A 6 33.68 14.06 59.74
CA ASN A 6 33.21 15.21 60.57
C ASN A 6 33.54 16.65 60.16
N LYS A 7 32.77 17.70 60.50
CA LYS A 7 31.32 17.98 60.77
C LYS A 7 31.27 19.44 61.29
N ILE A 8 30.37 20.26 60.74
CA ILE A 8 29.49 21.29 61.37
C ILE A 8 30.12 22.38 62.27
N GLY A 9 29.77 23.65 61.99
CA GLY A 9 29.84 24.77 62.95
C GLY A 9 29.25 26.09 62.43
N TYR A 10 28.10 26.48 62.98
CA TYR A 10 27.26 27.63 62.64
C TYR A 10 27.75 28.96 63.31
N ARG A 11 27.37 30.10 62.68
CA ARG A 11 26.95 31.40 63.27
C ARG A 11 27.99 32.49 63.66
N PHE A 12 27.86 33.65 62.99
CA PHE A 12 27.29 34.94 63.46
C PHE A 12 28.08 36.24 63.10
N MET A 13 27.30 37.17 62.51
CA MET A 13 27.24 38.64 62.75
C MET A 13 28.01 39.65 61.85
N ARG A 14 27.27 40.15 60.85
CA ARG A 14 26.86 41.55 60.59
C ARG A 14 27.82 42.73 60.89
N ALA A 15 28.15 43.48 59.84
CA ALA A 15 27.81 44.90 59.57
C ALA A 15 28.38 45.22 58.16
N GLN A 16 27.84 46.03 57.26
CA GLN A 16 27.03 47.24 57.39
C GLN A 16 26.32 47.53 56.06
N ALA A 17 25.21 48.25 56.16
CA ALA A 17 24.17 48.39 55.15
C ALA A 17 24.29 49.68 54.30
N ARG A 18 23.68 49.61 53.10
CA ARG A 18 22.89 50.65 52.41
C ARG A 18 23.59 51.92 51.89
N LYS A 19 23.66 52.02 50.55
CA LYS A 19 23.06 53.11 49.76
C LYS A 19 22.99 52.71 48.27
N ASN A 20 21.95 53.21 47.60
CA ASN A 20 21.64 53.12 46.15
C ASN A 20 20.66 52.01 45.73
N VAL A 21 19.43 52.19 46.21
CA VAL A 21 18.18 51.82 45.50
C VAL A 21 17.89 52.94 44.50
N ILE A 22 17.26 52.60 43.37
CA ILE A 22 16.83 53.48 42.26
C ILE A 22 17.95 53.75 41.24
N VAL A 23 18.05 52.88 40.21
CA VAL A 23 18.31 53.19 38.77
C VAL A 23 18.48 51.89 37.94
N ASN A 24 18.76 50.72 38.52
CA ASN A 24 18.88 49.45 37.77
C ASN A 24 17.68 48.50 37.94
N LEU A 25 16.49 48.94 37.53
CA LEU A 25 15.28 48.09 37.47
C LEU A 25 14.53 48.21 36.13
N LEU A 26 15.18 48.78 35.10
CA LEU A 26 14.62 48.99 33.76
C LEU A 26 15.42 48.30 32.64
N SER A 27 16.38 47.43 32.99
CA SER A 27 17.20 46.70 32.00
C SER A 27 17.33 45.20 32.30
N LEU A 28 16.53 44.67 33.22
CA LEU A 28 16.45 43.24 33.54
C LEU A 28 14.99 42.74 33.51
N LEU A 29 14.21 43.32 32.60
CA LEU A 29 12.81 42.98 32.33
C LEU A 29 12.56 43.00 30.81
N LEU A 30 13.50 42.42 30.07
CA LEU A 30 13.35 41.99 28.68
C LEU A 30 14.15 40.69 28.58
N ILE A 31 13.62 39.70 27.86
CA ILE A 31 14.09 38.30 27.75
C ILE A 31 13.55 37.40 28.88
N LEU A 32 12.23 37.21 28.88
CA LEU A 32 11.52 35.97 29.23
C LEU A 32 10.02 36.19 28.94
N THR A 33 9.69 36.49 27.68
CA THR A 33 8.35 36.22 27.16
C THR A 33 8.46 34.91 26.39
N GLY A 34 8.22 33.79 27.06
CA GLY A 34 7.77 32.61 26.34
C GLY A 34 6.50 33.01 25.59
N GLY A 35 6.52 32.92 24.26
CA GLY A 35 5.32 33.14 23.47
C GLY A 35 4.31 32.06 23.84
N GLU A 36 3.29 32.42 24.61
CA GLU A 36 2.02 31.71 24.55
C GLU A 36 1.52 31.81 23.11
N LEU A 37 1.00 30.70 22.55
CA LEU A 37 0.26 30.72 21.28
C LEU A 37 -0.79 31.81 21.39
N ARG A 38 -0.82 32.74 20.43
CA ARG A 38 -1.80 33.83 20.45
C ARG A 38 -3.18 33.24 20.17
N ALA A 39 -4.24 33.89 20.66
CA ALA A 39 -5.62 33.48 20.41
C ALA A 39 -5.94 33.27 18.91
N SER A 40 -5.11 33.85 18.04
CA SER A 40 -5.22 33.83 16.59
C SER A 40 -4.41 32.78 15.83
N ASP A 41 -3.75 31.83 16.50
CA ASP A 41 -2.99 30.79 15.82
C ASP A 41 -3.86 29.59 15.37
N TRP A 42 -3.44 28.93 14.29
CA TRP A 42 -3.93 27.63 13.81
C TRP A 42 -2.78 26.60 13.83
N PRO A 43 -2.36 26.12 15.02
CA PRO A 43 -1.06 25.49 15.22
C PRO A 43 -0.94 24.06 14.65
N THR A 44 -2.04 23.38 14.35
CA THR A 44 -2.02 21.99 13.88
C THR A 44 -3.20 21.71 12.94
N TYR A 45 -3.22 20.52 12.33
CA TYR A 45 -4.35 20.09 11.50
C TYR A 45 -5.67 20.25 12.25
N ARG A 46 -6.62 20.97 11.63
CA ARG A 46 -7.94 21.30 12.20
C ARG A 46 -7.88 21.99 13.57
N ALA A 47 -7.00 22.99 13.69
CA ALA A 47 -6.84 23.93 14.80
C ALA A 47 -6.23 23.38 16.08
N ASP A 48 -6.65 22.21 16.55
CA ASP A 48 -6.27 21.71 17.87
C ASP A 48 -6.02 20.20 17.91
N ALA A 49 -5.58 19.72 19.09
CA ALA A 49 -5.34 18.32 19.38
C ALA A 49 -6.57 17.40 19.23
N ALA A 50 -7.77 17.95 19.37
CA ALA A 50 -9.04 17.24 19.21
C ALA A 50 -9.54 17.25 17.75
N ARG A 51 -8.84 17.99 16.86
CA ARG A 51 -9.16 18.20 15.44
C ARG A 51 -10.50 18.91 15.22
N SER A 52 -10.87 19.81 16.13
CA SER A 52 -12.19 20.44 16.19
C SER A 52 -12.58 21.18 14.90
N GLY A 53 -11.61 21.72 14.15
CA GLY A 53 -11.87 22.60 13.01
C GLY A 53 -12.55 23.91 13.42
N TYR A 54 -12.39 24.31 14.68
CA TYR A 54 -13.00 25.49 15.27
C TYR A 54 -11.95 26.42 15.87
N THR A 55 -12.15 27.72 15.69
CA THR A 55 -11.47 28.76 16.46
C THR A 55 -12.47 29.83 16.88
N SER A 56 -12.24 30.44 18.04
CA SER A 56 -13.01 31.61 18.50
C SER A 56 -12.63 32.90 17.76
N ASP A 57 -11.55 32.87 16.99
CA ASP A 57 -11.07 34.00 16.22
C ASP A 57 -12.11 34.52 15.24
N HIS A 58 -12.13 35.84 15.07
CA HIS A 58 -13.06 36.47 14.17
C HIS A 58 -12.55 36.40 12.72
N LEU A 59 -13.39 35.89 11.81
CA LEU A 59 -13.15 35.94 10.38
C LEU A 59 -14.34 36.65 9.70
N SER A 60 -14.07 37.57 8.78
CA SER A 60 -15.13 38.17 7.97
C SER A 60 -15.77 37.11 7.07
N ALA A 61 -17.10 37.10 6.98
CA ALA A 61 -17.79 36.27 5.99
C ALA A 61 -17.68 36.83 4.55
N ARG A 62 -17.21 38.07 4.37
CA ARG A 62 -16.88 38.65 3.06
C ARG A 62 -15.36 38.73 2.91
N LEU A 63 -14.83 37.92 2.03
CA LEU A 63 -13.40 37.75 1.82
C LEU A 63 -13.01 38.12 0.38
N GLU A 64 -11.78 38.58 0.23
CA GLU A 64 -11.10 38.76 -1.06
C GLU A 64 -9.72 38.11 -1.04
N VAL A 65 -9.17 37.78 -2.21
CA VAL A 65 -7.84 37.18 -2.30
C VAL A 65 -6.80 38.24 -1.95
N GLY A 66 -6.01 37.98 -0.90
CA GLY A 66 -4.85 38.78 -0.56
C GLY A 66 -3.63 38.37 -1.38
N TRP A 67 -3.30 37.07 -1.40
CA TRP A 67 -2.24 36.51 -2.24
C TRP A 67 -2.49 35.05 -2.62
N VAL A 68 -1.78 34.58 -3.64
CA VAL A 68 -1.79 33.18 -4.11
C VAL A 68 -0.34 32.71 -4.25
N ARG A 69 -0.03 31.52 -3.70
CA ARG A 69 1.26 30.84 -3.84
C ARG A 69 1.04 29.50 -4.54
N GLN A 70 1.72 29.30 -5.67
CA GLN A 70 1.78 27.99 -6.32
C GLN A 70 2.99 27.22 -5.79
N ALA A 71 2.78 25.96 -5.39
CA ALA A 71 3.89 25.05 -5.08
C ALA A 71 4.59 24.57 -6.35
N ASP A 72 5.86 24.17 -6.22
CA ASP A 72 6.69 23.72 -7.34
C ASP A 72 6.16 22.42 -8.00
N SER A 73 5.36 21.64 -7.27
CA SER A 73 4.66 20.46 -7.80
C SER A 73 3.34 20.23 -7.05
N PRO A 74 2.30 19.69 -7.71
CA PRO A 74 1.06 19.32 -7.03
C PRO A 74 1.30 18.17 -6.04
N PRO A 75 0.45 18.00 -5.01
CA PRO A 75 0.49 16.87 -4.09
C PRO A 75 0.57 15.51 -4.80
N GLN A 76 1.44 14.63 -4.29
CA GLN A 76 1.57 13.25 -4.74
C GLN A 76 1.12 12.30 -3.63
N PRO A 77 -0.10 11.75 -3.72
CA PRO A 77 -0.67 10.91 -2.67
C PRO A 77 0.14 9.63 -2.43
N ALA A 78 0.10 9.14 -1.19
CA ALA A 78 0.75 7.89 -0.81
C ALA A 78 0.14 6.68 -1.49
N TRP A 79 -1.11 6.78 -1.92
CA TRP A 79 -1.91 5.72 -2.51
C TRP A 79 -2.58 6.25 -3.78
N SER A 80 -2.19 5.70 -4.93
CA SER A 80 -2.65 6.12 -6.26
C SER A 80 -3.96 5.45 -6.71
N GLY A 81 -4.43 4.40 -6.02
CA GLY A 81 -5.55 3.56 -6.47
C GLY A 81 -6.95 4.15 -6.34
N ARG A 82 -7.94 3.37 -6.81
CA ARG A 82 -9.38 3.70 -6.72
C ARG A 82 -9.95 3.72 -5.29
N ASP A 83 -9.13 3.40 -4.30
CA ASP A 83 -9.56 3.25 -2.91
C ASP A 83 -9.60 4.60 -2.19
N THR A 84 -10.81 5.12 -2.00
CA THR A 84 -11.06 6.42 -1.35
C THR A 84 -10.81 6.44 0.16
N ARG A 85 -10.35 5.33 0.76
CA ARG A 85 -10.18 5.21 2.22
C ARG A 85 -8.90 5.84 2.75
N MET A 86 -7.97 6.30 1.90
CA MET A 86 -6.70 6.88 2.36
C MET A 86 -6.38 8.29 1.81
N PRO A 87 -7.29 9.28 1.89
CA PRO A 87 -7.12 10.58 1.25
C PRO A 87 -6.36 11.62 2.12
N PHE A 88 -5.44 11.20 2.99
CA PHE A 88 -4.84 12.08 4.01
C PHE A 88 -3.83 13.12 3.48
N ASP A 89 -3.35 12.93 2.25
CA ASP A 89 -2.30 13.75 1.62
C ASP A 89 -2.67 14.24 0.22
N LEU A 90 -3.97 14.39 -0.05
CA LEU A 90 -4.48 14.95 -1.31
C LEU A 90 -4.24 16.47 -1.46
N ALA A 91 -3.83 17.16 -0.41
CA ALA A 91 -3.43 18.57 -0.43
C ALA A 91 -2.39 18.85 0.66
N PHE A 92 -1.58 19.90 0.47
CA PHE A 92 -0.63 20.35 1.49
C PHE A 92 -1.39 21.06 2.60
N GLN A 93 -1.49 20.45 3.77
CA GLN A 93 -2.30 20.98 4.87
C GLN A 93 -1.59 22.16 5.56
N PRO A 94 -2.09 23.40 5.45
CA PRO A 94 -1.43 24.56 6.03
C PRO A 94 -1.73 24.67 7.53
N VAL A 95 -0.73 25.14 8.28
CA VAL A 95 -0.88 25.59 9.68
C VAL A 95 -0.28 26.98 9.81
N VAL A 96 -0.79 27.78 10.74
CA VAL A 96 -0.39 29.19 10.85
C VAL A 96 -0.12 29.51 12.32
N SER A 97 1.04 30.08 12.61
CA SER A 97 1.34 30.57 13.96
C SER A 97 2.34 31.71 13.91
N GLY A 98 2.11 32.74 14.73
CA GLY A 98 3.04 33.86 14.88
C GLY A 98 3.33 34.61 13.57
N GLY A 99 2.32 34.77 12.71
CA GLY A 99 2.47 35.43 11.41
C GLY A 99 3.24 34.62 10.35
N VAL A 100 3.35 33.30 10.53
CA VAL A 100 4.02 32.41 9.57
C VAL A 100 3.08 31.28 9.16
N VAL A 101 2.97 31.04 7.86
CA VAL A 101 2.24 29.90 7.29
C VAL A 101 3.24 28.77 7.05
N PHE A 102 2.99 27.61 7.63
CA PHE A 102 3.75 26.39 7.39
C PHE A 102 2.93 25.41 6.57
N PHE A 103 3.54 24.81 5.57
CA PHE A 103 2.99 23.65 4.88
C PHE A 103 4.14 22.72 4.50
N ALA A 104 3.81 21.47 4.19
CA ALA A 104 4.81 20.50 3.78
C ALA A 104 4.32 19.68 2.59
N SER A 105 5.28 19.25 1.77
CA SER A 105 5.03 18.70 0.45
C SER A 105 5.33 17.21 0.40
N SER A 106 4.33 16.45 -0.08
CA SER A 106 4.45 15.02 -0.37
C SER A 106 5.25 14.74 -1.64
N SER A 107 5.44 15.76 -2.48
CA SER A 107 6.04 15.64 -3.81
C SER A 107 7.52 15.98 -3.80
N ASP A 108 7.91 17.12 -3.23
CA ASP A 108 9.30 17.61 -3.23
C ASP A 108 10.04 17.40 -1.90
N CYS A 109 9.41 16.70 -0.94
CA CYS A 109 9.98 16.41 0.39
C CYS A 109 10.35 17.67 1.20
N THR A 110 9.76 18.83 0.89
CA THR A 110 10.14 20.11 1.50
C THR A 110 9.07 20.62 2.46
N VAL A 111 9.53 21.15 3.59
CA VAL A 111 8.76 21.95 4.55
C VAL A 111 9.00 23.42 4.23
N TYR A 112 7.92 24.16 4.07
CA TYR A 112 7.93 25.58 3.69
C TYR A 112 7.42 26.43 4.85
N ALA A 113 8.08 27.57 5.06
CA ALA A 113 7.59 28.64 5.91
C ALA A 113 7.43 29.92 5.08
N LEU A 114 6.21 30.44 5.03
CA LEU A 114 5.87 31.68 4.34
C LEU A 114 5.53 32.77 5.34
N ASP A 115 5.90 33.99 5.01
CA ASP A 115 5.37 35.18 5.66
C ASP A 115 3.86 35.26 5.42
N ALA A 116 3.06 35.34 6.49
CA ALA A 116 1.61 35.26 6.39
C ALA A 116 1.01 36.45 5.61
N GLU A 117 1.57 37.65 5.76
CA GLU A 117 1.07 38.85 5.10
C GLU A 117 1.40 38.86 3.60
N THR A 118 2.62 38.45 3.26
CA THR A 118 3.17 38.63 1.90
C THR A 118 3.29 37.35 1.08
N GLY A 119 3.06 36.17 1.65
CA GLY A 119 3.23 34.88 0.97
C GLY A 119 4.67 34.55 0.56
N ARG A 120 5.65 35.38 0.95
CA ARG A 120 7.06 35.20 0.60
C ARG A 120 7.69 34.10 1.44
N GLU A 121 8.54 33.30 0.80
CA GLU A 121 9.30 32.26 1.46
C GLU A 121 10.28 32.87 2.47
N LYS A 122 10.17 32.47 3.74
CA LYS A 122 11.09 32.85 4.82
C LYS A 122 12.24 31.85 4.92
N TRP A 123 11.91 30.57 4.89
CA TRP A 123 12.85 29.46 4.93
C TRP A 123 12.21 28.17 4.41
N THR A 124 13.05 27.19 4.07
CA THR A 124 12.65 25.83 3.72
C THR A 124 13.55 24.80 4.39
N TYR A 125 13.01 23.61 4.67
CA TYR A 125 13.77 22.48 5.16
C TYR A 125 13.42 21.22 4.35
N ILE A 126 14.43 20.50 3.87
CA ILE A 126 14.25 19.31 3.01
C ILE A 126 14.47 18.04 3.84
N THR A 127 13.47 17.15 3.88
CA THR A 127 13.56 15.81 4.48
C THR A 127 14.03 14.77 3.46
N ASP A 128 14.38 13.57 3.93
CA ASP A 128 14.89 12.48 3.08
C ASP A 128 13.76 11.68 2.40
N GLY A 129 12.50 12.02 2.69
CA GLY A 129 11.31 11.41 2.10
C GLY A 129 10.09 12.34 2.11
N PRO A 130 8.99 11.96 1.46
CA PRO A 130 7.74 12.72 1.41
C PRO A 130 7.24 13.19 2.79
N VAL A 131 6.75 14.43 2.88
CA VAL A 131 6.05 14.92 4.07
C VAL A 131 4.56 14.97 3.78
N ARG A 132 3.77 14.14 4.46
CA ARG A 132 2.36 13.87 4.08
C ARG A 132 1.33 14.49 5.01
N PHE A 133 1.75 14.84 6.23
CA PHE A 133 0.85 15.36 7.26
C PHE A 133 1.14 16.83 7.52
N ALA A 134 0.11 17.55 7.96
CA ALA A 134 0.25 18.92 8.44
C ALA A 134 1.34 18.99 9.52
N PRO A 135 2.21 20.01 9.50
CA PRO A 135 3.08 20.30 10.63
C PRO A 135 2.27 20.57 11.91
N ALA A 136 2.91 20.44 13.07
CA ALA A 136 2.32 20.86 14.34
C ALA A 136 3.24 21.87 15.04
N VAL A 137 2.69 23.01 15.46
CA VAL A 137 3.42 24.07 16.15
C VAL A 137 3.15 23.99 17.64
N TRP A 138 4.20 24.12 18.45
CA TRP A 138 4.07 24.38 19.87
C TRP A 138 5.18 25.35 20.29
N ARG A 139 4.76 26.55 20.69
CA ARG A 139 5.67 27.68 21.00
C ARG A 139 6.56 28.01 19.80
N ASP A 140 7.87 27.90 19.96
CA ASP A 140 8.91 28.22 18.98
C ASP A 140 9.32 27.01 18.11
N ARG A 141 8.55 25.91 18.15
CA ARG A 141 8.91 24.62 17.55
C ARG A 141 7.87 24.15 16.55
N LEU A 142 8.36 23.60 15.45
CA LEU A 142 7.58 22.97 14.39
C LEU A 142 7.92 21.48 14.33
N PHE A 143 6.90 20.64 14.45
CA PHE A 143 7.01 19.19 14.39
C PHE A 143 6.52 18.66 13.06
N VAL A 144 7.32 17.82 12.41
CA VAL A 144 7.05 17.30 11.07
C VAL A 144 7.37 15.82 11.00
N VAL A 145 6.46 15.00 10.48
CA VAL A 145 6.72 13.58 10.21
C VAL A 145 6.93 13.33 8.73
N SER A 146 7.91 12.50 8.38
CA SER A 146 8.22 12.17 6.99
C SER A 146 8.17 10.66 6.75
N ASP A 147 7.88 10.29 5.50
CA ASP A 147 7.98 8.92 5.02
C ASP A 147 9.42 8.36 5.13
N ASP A 148 10.45 9.19 5.40
CA ASP A 148 11.78 8.74 5.80
C ASP A 148 11.86 8.11 7.21
N GLY A 149 10.73 8.06 7.92
CA GLY A 149 10.59 7.40 9.22
C GLY A 149 10.93 8.27 10.42
N TYR A 150 11.10 9.58 10.25
CA TYR A 150 11.43 10.50 11.32
C TYR A 150 10.30 11.45 11.72
N LEU A 151 10.30 11.82 12.99
CA LEU A 151 9.75 13.07 13.51
C LEU A 151 10.89 14.09 13.62
N TYR A 152 10.78 15.20 12.92
CA TYR A 152 11.67 16.35 12.98
C TYR A 152 11.10 17.42 13.90
N CYS A 153 11.96 18.05 14.71
CA CYS A 153 11.67 19.29 15.43
C CYS A 153 12.55 20.40 14.86
N LEU A 154 11.91 21.37 14.21
CA LEU A 154 12.55 22.54 13.62
C LEU A 154 12.23 23.78 14.45
N ALA A 155 13.15 24.73 14.49
CA ALA A 155 12.87 26.06 15.01
C ALA A 155 11.89 26.78 14.07
N ALA A 156 10.72 27.17 14.56
CA ALA A 156 9.66 27.76 13.75
C ALA A 156 10.10 29.10 13.11
N GLY A 157 11.03 29.82 13.73
CA GLY A 157 11.51 31.12 13.25
C GLY A 157 12.43 31.07 12.02
N ASN A 158 13.27 30.03 11.90
CA ASN A 158 14.34 29.98 10.89
C ASN A 158 14.54 28.59 10.23
N GLY A 159 13.79 27.56 10.64
CA GLY A 159 13.86 26.22 10.05
C GLY A 159 15.06 25.38 10.50
N GLU A 160 15.86 25.85 11.46
CA GLU A 160 17.00 25.08 11.96
C GLU A 160 16.54 23.79 12.65
N LEU A 161 17.20 22.68 12.33
CA LEU A 161 16.96 21.39 12.98
C LEU A 161 17.40 21.47 14.45
N ILE A 162 16.46 21.30 15.38
CA ILE A 162 16.73 21.25 16.82
C ILE A 162 17.05 19.80 17.23
N TRP A 163 16.18 18.87 16.83
CA TRP A 163 16.37 17.43 17.03
C TRP A 163 15.53 16.63 16.02
N ALA A 164 15.90 15.37 15.81
CA ALA A 164 15.12 14.41 15.03
C ALA A 164 15.01 13.08 15.78
N LYS A 165 13.83 12.45 15.74
CA LYS A 165 13.55 11.15 16.34
C LYS A 165 13.15 10.15 15.27
N ARG A 166 13.95 9.08 15.13
CA ARG A 166 13.59 7.91 14.31
C ARG A 166 12.42 7.18 14.98
N GLY A 167 11.42 6.79 14.17
CA GLY A 167 10.31 5.95 14.60
C GLY A 167 10.65 4.46 14.65
N GLY A 168 11.20 3.90 13.55
CA GLY A 168 11.58 2.49 13.45
C GLY A 168 12.92 2.13 14.12
N PRO A 169 13.36 0.86 14.05
CA PRO A 169 14.58 0.40 14.71
C PRO A 169 15.86 0.77 13.95
N ASN A 170 15.80 0.97 12.62
CA ASN A 170 16.99 1.26 11.79
C ASN A 170 16.66 2.16 10.57
N HIS A 171 17.64 2.34 9.67
CA HIS A 171 17.60 3.25 8.50
C HIS A 171 17.18 2.58 7.17
N GLU A 172 16.68 1.35 7.20
CA GLU A 172 16.28 0.62 6.01
C GLU A 172 15.18 1.34 5.23
N MET A 173 15.36 1.37 3.91
CA MET A 173 14.42 1.95 2.97
C MET A 173 13.83 0.87 2.06
N VAL A 174 12.61 1.10 1.58
CA VAL A 174 11.87 0.27 0.62
C VAL A 174 11.33 1.15 -0.51
N LEU A 175 11.05 0.55 -1.67
CA LEU A 175 10.31 1.22 -2.74
C LEU A 175 8.80 1.06 -2.46
N GLY A 176 8.13 2.18 -2.22
CA GLY A 176 6.70 2.25 -1.95
C GLY A 176 6.00 3.19 -2.92
N ASN A 177 5.22 2.65 -3.86
CA ASN A 177 4.54 3.41 -4.92
C ASN A 177 5.50 4.36 -5.65
N ASP A 178 6.58 3.80 -6.20
CA ASP A 178 7.66 4.49 -6.92
C ASP A 178 8.48 5.51 -6.11
N ARG A 179 8.30 5.55 -4.79
CA ARG A 179 9.04 6.43 -3.88
C ARG A 179 9.90 5.61 -2.95
N LEU A 180 11.15 6.06 -2.78
CA LEU A 180 12.00 5.53 -1.73
C LEU A 180 11.54 6.08 -0.38
N ILE A 181 11.12 5.20 0.53
CA ILE A 181 10.63 5.56 1.87
C ILE A 181 11.27 4.66 2.92
N SER A 182 11.21 5.04 4.18
CA SER A 182 11.58 4.15 5.28
C SER A 182 10.68 2.92 5.28
N ARG A 183 11.24 1.77 5.65
CA ARG A 183 10.47 0.57 5.95
C ARG A 183 9.42 0.79 7.04
N TRP A 184 9.70 1.71 7.96
CA TRP A 184 8.74 2.22 8.93
C TRP A 184 8.49 3.70 8.67
N PRO A 185 7.67 4.04 7.65
CA PRO A 185 7.40 5.44 7.34
C PRO A 185 6.60 6.07 8.49
N ALA A 186 6.88 7.33 8.82
CA ALA A 186 6.16 8.02 9.89
C ALA A 186 4.80 8.53 9.38
N ARG A 187 3.79 7.65 9.39
CA ARG A 187 2.44 7.90 8.89
C ARG A 187 1.36 8.06 9.97
N GLY A 188 1.76 8.17 11.24
CA GLY A 188 0.92 8.70 12.32
C GLY A 188 1.21 10.19 12.49
N GLY A 189 0.38 11.04 11.88
CA GLY A 189 0.55 12.50 11.87
C GLY A 189 0.69 13.08 13.28
N PRO A 190 1.59 14.07 13.48
CA PRO A 190 1.92 14.54 14.82
C PRO A 190 0.73 15.23 15.48
N VAL A 191 0.57 14.98 16.78
CA VAL A 191 -0.37 15.74 17.62
C VAL A 191 0.36 16.18 18.87
N VAL A 192 0.20 17.44 19.25
CA VAL A 192 0.84 18.03 20.44
C VAL A 192 -0.22 18.37 21.47
N LYS A 193 -0.02 17.94 22.71
CA LYS A 193 -0.85 18.32 23.85
C LYS A 193 0.03 18.49 25.08
N ASP A 194 -0.14 19.60 25.79
CA ASP A 194 0.52 19.87 27.08
C ASP A 194 2.06 19.70 27.07
N GLY A 195 2.71 20.05 25.95
CA GLY A 195 4.16 19.93 25.79
C GLY A 195 4.66 18.53 25.43
N VAL A 196 3.76 17.61 25.10
CA VAL A 196 4.07 16.26 24.61
C VAL A 196 3.66 16.15 23.15
N VAL A 197 4.57 15.66 22.30
CA VAL A 197 4.27 15.33 20.90
C VAL A 197 4.13 13.82 20.74
N TYR A 198 3.03 13.40 20.11
CA TYR A 198 2.73 12.02 19.79
C TYR A 198 2.84 11.81 18.28
N PHE A 199 3.46 10.71 17.87
CA PHE A 199 3.55 10.31 16.46
C PHE A 199 3.69 8.80 16.34
N GLY A 200 3.41 8.26 15.15
CA GLY A 200 3.54 6.84 14.85
C GLY A 200 4.30 6.55 13.56
N ALA A 201 5.02 5.43 13.54
CA ALA A 201 5.76 4.94 12.38
C ALA A 201 5.56 3.44 12.17
N GLY A 202 5.61 3.00 10.91
CA GLY A 202 5.35 1.61 10.52
C GLY A 202 4.06 1.47 9.72
N LEU A 203 4.10 0.62 8.69
CA LEU A 203 2.97 0.37 7.81
C LEU A 203 2.43 -1.06 7.95
N TRP A 204 3.33 -2.04 8.09
CA TRP A 204 2.98 -3.45 8.17
C TRP A 204 3.10 -3.96 9.60
N PRO A 205 2.00 -4.45 10.20
CA PRO A 205 2.03 -4.98 11.56
C PRO A 205 3.08 -6.09 11.76
N SER A 206 3.31 -6.93 10.73
CA SER A 206 4.33 -8.00 10.73
C SER A 206 5.78 -7.51 10.76
N GLU A 207 6.03 -6.26 10.39
CA GLU A 207 7.37 -5.66 10.42
C GLU A 207 7.57 -4.76 11.64
N GLY A 208 6.55 -4.62 12.49
CA GLY A 208 6.58 -3.76 13.66
C GLY A 208 5.95 -2.38 13.41
N ILE A 209 5.33 -1.85 14.47
CA ILE A 209 4.62 -0.58 14.47
C ILE A 209 5.01 0.13 15.75
N TYR A 210 5.38 1.40 15.65
CA TYR A 210 5.97 2.16 16.74
C TYR A 210 5.17 3.43 17.00
N LEU A 211 4.59 3.55 18.18
CA LEU A 211 3.88 4.74 18.65
C LEU A 211 4.67 5.38 19.81
N TYR A 212 4.84 6.69 19.78
CA TYR A 212 5.65 7.41 20.77
C TYR A 212 4.90 8.56 21.41
N ALA A 213 5.29 8.86 22.66
CA ALA A 213 5.18 10.18 23.25
C ALA A 213 6.58 10.73 23.51
N ILE A 214 6.81 11.96 23.08
CA ILE A 214 8.09 12.65 23.14
C ILE A 214 7.89 13.99 23.85
N ASP A 215 8.82 14.36 24.74
CA ASP A 215 8.86 15.72 25.27
C ASP A 215 9.17 16.71 24.15
N ALA A 216 8.24 17.64 23.89
CA ALA A 216 8.32 18.55 22.76
C ALA A 216 9.56 19.48 22.82
N SER A 217 10.07 19.76 24.02
CA SER A 217 11.19 20.69 24.21
C SER A 217 12.56 20.05 24.05
N THR A 218 12.71 18.81 24.49
CA THR A 218 14.00 18.11 24.57
C THR A 218 14.17 17.04 23.50
N GLY A 219 13.07 16.48 22.97
CA GLY A 219 13.11 15.30 22.11
C GLY A 219 13.28 13.99 22.86
N GLU A 220 13.24 14.01 24.20
CA GLU A 220 13.32 12.80 25.03
C GLU A 220 12.06 11.94 24.89
N THR A 221 12.23 10.64 24.76
CA THR A 221 11.12 9.69 24.70
C THR A 221 10.54 9.49 26.10
N LEU A 222 9.27 9.88 26.28
CA LEU A 222 8.53 9.67 27.52
C LEU A 222 8.04 8.22 27.62
N TRP A 223 7.49 7.70 26.52
CA TRP A 223 7.15 6.29 26.36
C TRP A 223 7.15 5.88 24.89
N ALA A 224 7.23 4.57 24.65
CA ALA A 224 7.07 3.94 23.35
C ALA A 224 6.16 2.71 23.46
N ASN A 225 5.31 2.48 22.46
CA ASN A 225 4.55 1.26 22.27
C ASN A 225 4.94 0.64 20.93
N ASP A 226 5.60 -0.51 20.97
CA ASP A 226 6.11 -1.27 19.83
C ASP A 226 5.51 -2.67 19.71
N SER A 227 4.50 -2.98 20.54
CA SER A 227 3.89 -4.30 20.66
C SER A 227 2.48 -4.40 20.09
N SER A 228 1.80 -3.27 19.87
CA SER A 228 0.42 -3.26 19.35
C SER A 228 0.30 -3.59 17.85
N GLY A 229 1.43 -3.68 17.14
CA GLY A 229 1.49 -4.22 15.77
C GLY A 229 1.41 -5.75 15.69
N ASP A 230 1.79 -6.48 16.74
CA ASP A 230 1.79 -7.95 16.71
C ASP A 230 0.86 -8.54 17.78
N MET A 231 -0.38 -8.78 17.38
CA MET A 231 -1.47 -9.31 18.20
C MET A 231 -2.13 -10.51 17.52
N VAL A 232 -2.55 -11.51 18.30
CA VAL A 232 -3.35 -12.62 17.78
C VAL A 232 -4.84 -12.30 17.89
N ILE A 233 -5.43 -11.77 16.82
CA ILE A 233 -6.82 -11.30 16.78
C ILE A 233 -7.72 -12.22 15.94
N GLU A 234 -9.00 -12.24 16.28
CA GLU A 234 -10.02 -12.92 15.47
C GLU A 234 -10.17 -12.23 14.12
N GLN A 235 -10.19 -13.04 13.07
CA GLN A 235 -10.29 -12.59 11.70
C GLN A 235 -11.76 -12.44 11.27
N PRO A 236 -12.04 -11.67 10.19
CA PRO A 236 -13.39 -11.41 9.71
C PRO A 236 -14.27 -12.65 9.43
N HIS A 237 -13.64 -13.80 9.20
CA HIS A 237 -14.31 -15.08 9.07
C HIS A 237 -14.24 -15.80 10.42
N GLY A 238 -15.37 -15.92 11.11
CA GLY A 238 -15.44 -16.51 12.45
C GLY A 238 -14.69 -17.85 12.58
N GLY A 239 -14.03 -18.07 13.71
CA GLY A 239 -13.25 -19.27 14.00
C GLY A 239 -11.78 -19.21 13.58
N ASN A 240 -11.35 -18.19 12.83
CA ASN A 240 -9.95 -17.98 12.46
C ASN A 240 -9.29 -16.90 13.31
N ARG A 241 -8.04 -17.12 13.71
CA ARG A 241 -7.17 -16.15 14.39
C ARG A 241 -5.89 -15.99 13.57
N ALA A 242 -5.35 -14.77 13.50
CA ALA A 242 -4.07 -14.52 12.84
C ALA A 242 -3.28 -13.45 13.60
N HIS A 243 -1.96 -13.49 13.46
CA HIS A 243 -1.08 -12.39 13.81
C HIS A 243 -1.44 -11.17 12.94
N SER A 244 -1.78 -10.07 13.58
CA SER A 244 -2.18 -8.79 12.99
C SER A 244 -2.13 -7.72 14.08
N GLY A 245 -2.42 -6.46 13.79
CA GLY A 245 -2.39 -5.42 14.82
C GLY A 245 -2.78 -4.07 14.30
N VAL A 246 -2.46 -3.04 15.06
CA VAL A 246 -2.67 -1.64 14.71
C VAL A 246 -1.73 -1.26 13.57
N SER A 247 -2.24 -0.80 12.43
CA SER A 247 -1.42 -0.23 11.33
C SER A 247 -1.62 1.27 11.32
N ILE A 248 -0.68 2.06 11.82
CA ILE A 248 -0.88 3.51 12.04
C ILE A 248 -0.86 4.27 10.72
N GLN A 249 -2.01 4.79 10.30
CA GLN A 249 -2.15 5.58 9.08
C GLN A 249 -3.22 6.66 9.27
N GLY A 250 -2.81 7.89 9.54
CA GLY A 250 -3.72 9.03 9.66
C GLY A 250 -3.31 10.07 10.70
N TYR A 251 -4.18 11.07 10.86
CA TYR A 251 -4.00 12.14 11.84
C TYR A 251 -4.37 11.66 13.24
N LEU A 252 -3.36 11.56 14.13
CA LEU A 252 -3.60 11.28 15.54
C LEU A 252 -4.44 12.39 16.17
N ALA A 253 -5.32 12.02 17.10
CA ALA A 253 -6.15 12.95 17.85
C ALA A 253 -6.13 12.61 19.34
N ILE A 254 -6.23 13.64 20.19
CA ILE A 254 -6.20 13.48 21.64
C ILE A 254 -7.21 14.41 22.34
N ALA A 255 -8.05 13.83 23.18
CA ALA A 255 -8.94 14.53 24.11
C ALA A 255 -8.94 13.78 25.45
N GLY A 256 -8.99 14.51 26.57
CA GLY A 256 -8.77 13.93 27.90
C GLY A 256 -7.45 13.13 27.93
N ASN A 257 -7.53 11.87 28.37
CA ASN A 257 -6.42 10.91 28.37
C ASN A 257 -6.54 9.83 27.28
N SER A 258 -7.29 10.11 26.21
CA SER A 258 -7.51 9.16 25.10
C SER A 258 -6.74 9.61 23.87
N LEU A 259 -5.73 8.82 23.48
CA LEU A 259 -5.03 8.97 22.20
C LEU A 259 -5.68 8.04 21.19
N VAL A 260 -6.32 8.60 20.17
CA VAL A 260 -6.93 7.84 19.08
C VAL A 260 -5.96 7.77 17.92
N VAL A 261 -5.72 6.54 17.46
CA VAL A 261 -4.75 6.19 16.43
C VAL A 261 -5.51 5.63 15.23
N PRO A 262 -5.71 6.44 14.16
CA PRO A 262 -6.36 5.95 12.94
C PRO A 262 -5.53 4.85 12.29
N THR A 263 -6.21 3.85 11.72
CA THR A 263 -5.57 2.70 11.08
C THR A 263 -5.80 2.62 9.57
N GLY A 264 -6.39 3.67 9.00
CA GLY A 264 -6.75 3.75 7.60
C GLY A 264 -7.91 2.83 7.24
N ARG A 265 -7.64 1.58 6.85
CA ARG A 265 -8.66 0.65 6.32
C ARG A 265 -9.46 -0.10 7.40
N ALA A 266 -9.19 0.15 8.67
CA ALA A 266 -9.90 -0.41 9.82
C ALA A 266 -10.30 0.69 10.82
N THR A 267 -11.08 0.31 11.84
CA THR A 267 -11.46 1.23 12.93
C THR A 267 -10.22 1.74 13.67
N PRO A 268 -10.23 2.96 14.21
CA PRO A 268 -9.11 3.45 15.01
C PRO A 268 -8.84 2.57 16.25
N ALA A 269 -7.57 2.49 16.64
CA ALA A 269 -7.17 1.96 17.93
C ALA A 269 -7.11 3.10 18.96
N VAL A 270 -7.28 2.78 20.24
CA VAL A 270 -7.22 3.77 21.32
C VAL A 270 -6.20 3.37 22.38
N PHE A 271 -5.43 4.35 22.81
CA PHE A 271 -4.36 4.23 23.78
C PHE A 271 -4.57 5.22 24.93
N ASP A 272 -3.98 4.89 26.07
CA ASP A 272 -3.77 5.82 27.16
C ASP A 272 -2.66 6.81 26.80
N ALA A 273 -2.95 8.10 26.81
CA ALA A 273 -2.01 9.11 26.34
C ALA A 273 -0.84 9.35 27.30
N GLU A 274 -1.05 9.16 28.60
CA GLU A 274 0.00 9.35 29.61
C GLU A 274 0.98 8.16 29.64
N SER A 275 0.49 6.93 29.57
CA SER A 275 1.30 5.72 29.73
C SER A 275 1.67 5.01 28.42
N GLY A 276 0.99 5.31 27.31
CA GLY A 276 1.14 4.57 26.06
C GLY A 276 0.51 3.17 26.07
N MET A 277 -0.24 2.83 27.12
CA MET A 277 -0.89 1.53 27.23
C MET A 277 -2.02 1.39 26.19
N PHE A 278 -1.96 0.29 25.44
CA PHE A 278 -3.02 -0.10 24.52
C PHE A 278 -4.32 -0.37 25.28
N ARG A 279 -5.43 0.25 24.85
CA ARG A 279 -6.76 0.02 25.46
C ARG A 279 -7.57 -0.98 24.65
N TYR A 280 -7.80 -0.70 23.37
CA TYR A 280 -8.55 -1.60 22.48
C TYR A 280 -8.33 -1.31 20.98
N PHE A 281 -8.67 -2.30 20.16
CA PHE A 281 -8.77 -2.24 18.71
C PHE A 281 -9.85 -3.23 18.24
N HIS A 282 -10.91 -2.74 17.59
CA HIS A 282 -12.09 -3.55 17.24
C HIS A 282 -12.18 -3.83 15.74
N LEU A 283 -11.29 -4.69 15.22
CA LEU A 283 -11.14 -4.95 13.77
C LEU A 283 -12.43 -5.42 13.05
N MET A 284 -13.46 -5.88 13.77
CA MET A 284 -14.69 -6.47 13.20
C MET A 284 -15.99 -6.26 13.99
N LYS A 285 -15.96 -5.54 15.12
CA LYS A 285 -17.07 -5.58 16.09
C LYS A 285 -18.40 -5.01 15.56
N TYR A 286 -18.38 -4.12 14.55
CA TYR A 286 -19.56 -3.33 14.16
C TYR A 286 -20.04 -3.47 12.71
N GLY A 287 -19.56 -4.47 11.95
CA GLY A 287 -19.99 -4.73 10.57
C GLY A 287 -20.75 -6.07 10.43
N PRO A 288 -22.02 -6.08 9.99
CA PRO A 288 -22.67 -7.29 9.49
C PRO A 288 -22.30 -7.47 8.01
N GLY A 289 -21.49 -8.47 7.69
CA GLY A 289 -21.25 -8.90 6.30
C GLY A 289 -20.20 -8.13 5.49
N TRP A 290 -19.73 -8.78 4.43
CA TRP A 290 -18.73 -8.30 3.48
C TRP A 290 -19.19 -7.00 2.81
N GLY A 291 -18.37 -5.95 2.89
CA GLY A 291 -18.52 -4.73 2.08
C GLY A 291 -19.03 -3.45 2.77
N ARG A 292 -19.61 -3.50 3.98
CA ARG A 292 -20.00 -2.27 4.73
C ARG A 292 -19.39 -2.24 6.13
N ARG A 293 -18.07 -2.03 6.21
CA ARG A 293 -17.39 -1.82 7.50
C ARG A 293 -17.63 -0.38 7.99
N LYS A 294 -17.96 -0.23 9.28
CA LYS A 294 -18.19 1.06 9.93
C LYS A 294 -16.87 1.67 10.41
N GLY A 295 -16.70 2.98 10.23
CA GLY A 295 -15.70 3.81 10.89
C GLY A 295 -14.24 3.51 10.56
N ALA A 296 -13.88 3.32 9.30
CA ALA A 296 -12.50 3.14 8.86
C ALA A 296 -12.05 4.32 8.01
N GLY A 297 -11.01 5.04 8.46
CA GLY A 297 -10.42 6.16 7.72
C GLY A 297 -9.19 6.74 8.43
N PRO A 298 -8.49 7.71 7.81
CA PRO A 298 -7.31 8.34 8.38
C PRO A 298 -7.61 9.56 9.25
N PHE A 299 -8.87 10.00 9.31
CA PHE A 299 -9.26 11.21 10.02
C PHE A 299 -10.12 10.87 11.23
N VAL A 300 -9.82 11.51 12.35
CA VAL A 300 -10.58 11.40 13.61
C VAL A 300 -10.78 12.79 14.17
N THR A 301 -11.98 13.05 14.68
CA THR A 301 -12.31 14.28 15.42
C THR A 301 -13.05 13.93 16.70
N PHE A 302 -12.69 14.58 17.81
CA PHE A 302 -13.41 14.43 19.07
C PHE A 302 -14.62 15.38 19.14
N ILE A 303 -15.74 14.89 19.63
CA ILE A 303 -16.94 15.67 19.99
C ILE A 303 -16.79 16.22 21.41
N ASP A 304 -16.30 15.38 22.32
CA ASP A 304 -15.97 15.66 23.71
C ASP A 304 -14.86 14.70 24.18
N GLU A 305 -14.61 14.55 25.48
CA GLU A 305 -13.53 13.69 25.99
C GLU A 305 -13.79 12.17 25.83
N ASP A 306 -15.04 11.74 25.66
CA ASP A 306 -15.41 10.32 25.53
C ASP A 306 -16.12 10.00 24.21
N LEU A 307 -16.38 10.98 23.33
CA LEU A 307 -16.99 10.78 22.03
C LEU A 307 -16.07 11.25 20.89
N TYR A 308 -15.86 10.39 19.90
CA TYR A 308 -15.15 10.74 18.67
C TYR A 308 -15.87 10.18 17.45
N PHE A 309 -15.55 10.71 16.28
CA PHE A 309 -16.05 10.22 15.01
C PHE A 309 -14.92 10.06 14.00
N VAL A 310 -15.10 9.08 13.12
CA VAL A 310 -14.19 8.70 12.03
C VAL A 310 -15.04 8.36 10.81
N GLU A 311 -14.67 8.91 9.66
CA GLU A 311 -15.54 8.96 8.48
C GLU A 311 -16.93 9.51 8.85
N ASP A 312 -17.97 8.68 8.86
CA ASP A 312 -19.35 9.07 9.20
C ASP A 312 -19.85 8.47 10.52
N ASP A 313 -19.02 7.71 11.24
CA ASP A 313 -19.44 6.87 12.36
C ASP A 313 -18.92 7.41 13.70
N VAL A 314 -19.79 7.46 14.72
CA VAL A 314 -19.51 7.97 16.06
C VAL A 314 -19.28 6.82 17.04
N PHE A 315 -18.22 6.94 17.84
CA PHE A 315 -17.77 5.93 18.80
C PHE A 315 -17.51 6.54 20.18
N LYS A 316 -17.55 5.68 21.20
CA LYS A 316 -17.03 6.02 22.53
C LYS A 316 -15.52 5.79 22.61
N ALA A 317 -14.79 6.75 23.17
CA ALA A 317 -13.34 6.66 23.39
C ALA A 317 -12.99 5.64 24.49
N SER A 318 -13.82 5.48 25.50
CA SER A 318 -13.60 4.56 26.63
C SER A 318 -13.59 3.08 26.26
N ASP A 319 -14.45 2.63 25.34
CA ASP A 319 -14.63 1.21 25.04
C ASP A 319 -14.78 0.87 23.53
N GLY A 320 -14.77 1.88 22.67
CA GLY A 320 -14.87 1.74 21.22
C GLY A 320 -16.28 1.42 20.73
N ASN A 321 -17.32 1.60 21.57
CA ASN A 321 -18.69 1.32 21.19
C ASN A 321 -19.21 2.28 20.11
N PHE A 322 -19.62 1.70 18.98
CA PHE A 322 -20.37 2.40 17.94
C PHE A 322 -21.72 2.89 18.50
N LEU A 323 -22.03 4.17 18.26
CA LEU A 323 -23.23 4.82 18.77
C LEU A 323 -24.19 5.26 17.66
N ALA A 324 -23.69 5.96 16.65
CA ALA A 324 -24.51 6.54 15.59
C ALA A 324 -23.72 6.76 14.30
N ARG A 325 -24.43 7.09 13.21
CA ARG A 325 -23.86 7.48 11.92
C ARG A 325 -24.45 8.80 11.46
N GLY A 326 -23.66 9.62 10.77
CA GLY A 326 -24.15 10.76 10.01
C GLY A 326 -23.34 12.05 10.17
N LEU A 327 -22.17 11.99 10.82
CA LEU A 327 -21.26 13.12 10.98
C LEU A 327 -19.99 12.89 10.14
N PRO A 328 -19.88 13.49 8.94
CA PRO A 328 -18.68 13.39 8.11
C PRO A 328 -17.48 14.10 8.75
N VAL A 329 -16.38 13.37 8.95
CA VAL A 329 -15.20 13.81 9.72
C VAL A 329 -14.59 15.12 9.25
N SER A 330 -14.26 15.23 7.96
CA SER A 330 -13.63 16.43 7.40
C SER A 330 -14.62 17.60 7.29
N SER A 331 -15.91 17.31 7.12
CA SER A 331 -16.98 18.30 6.90
C SER A 331 -17.72 18.71 8.19
N THR A 332 -17.16 18.42 9.37
CA THR A 332 -17.78 18.77 10.68
C THR A 332 -16.83 19.58 11.55
N ALA A 333 -17.27 20.76 11.99
CA ALA A 333 -16.64 21.54 13.05
C ALA A 333 -17.30 21.28 14.41
N VAL A 334 -16.49 21.16 15.45
CA VAL A 334 -16.90 20.88 16.83
C VAL A 334 -16.69 22.13 17.68
N LEU A 335 -17.79 22.84 17.96
CA LEU A 335 -17.79 24.01 18.83
C LEU A 335 -17.98 23.59 20.30
N PRO A 336 -17.77 24.46 21.30
CA PRO A 336 -18.00 24.11 22.71
C PRO A 336 -19.42 23.59 22.98
N ASP A 337 -20.44 24.17 22.37
CA ASP A 337 -21.86 23.91 22.60
C ASP A 337 -22.59 23.30 21.39
N MET A 338 -21.99 23.33 20.19
CA MET A 338 -22.62 22.86 18.96
C MET A 338 -21.72 21.95 18.12
N LEU A 339 -22.35 21.18 17.25
CA LEU A 339 -21.74 20.54 16.09
C LEU A 339 -22.27 21.23 14.83
N ILE A 340 -21.39 21.67 13.93
CA ILE A 340 -21.77 22.27 12.64
C ILE A 340 -21.17 21.41 11.54
N PHE A 341 -21.97 20.93 10.60
CA PHE A 341 -21.49 20.04 9.54
C PHE A 341 -22.18 20.28 8.21
N ALA A 342 -21.47 20.01 7.12
CA ALA A 342 -22.01 20.03 5.78
C ALA A 342 -22.41 18.62 5.33
N ARG A 343 -23.58 18.51 4.68
CA ARG A 343 -24.04 17.27 4.07
C ARG A 343 -25.00 17.57 2.91
N ASP A 344 -24.84 16.85 1.81
CA ASP A 344 -25.64 17.02 0.60
C ASP A 344 -25.54 18.47 0.06
N HIS A 345 -26.59 19.26 0.23
CA HIS A 345 -26.69 20.67 -0.18
C HIS A 345 -26.99 21.59 1.00
N GLU A 346 -26.70 21.14 2.24
CA GLU A 346 -27.02 21.89 3.46
C GLU A 346 -25.83 21.95 4.42
N ILE A 347 -25.71 23.08 5.11
CA ILE A 347 -24.96 23.16 6.38
C ILE A 347 -25.97 23.03 7.51
N ARG A 348 -25.72 22.14 8.46
CA ARG A 348 -26.60 21.81 9.57
C ARG A 348 -25.89 22.03 10.89
N ALA A 349 -26.67 22.32 11.93
CA ALA A 349 -26.13 22.38 13.28
C ALA A 349 -26.97 21.61 14.29
N ILE A 350 -26.30 21.05 15.30
CA ILE A 350 -26.89 20.31 16.41
C ILE A 350 -26.34 20.89 17.71
N GLU A 351 -27.20 21.18 18.67
CA GLU A 351 -26.76 21.52 20.03
C GLU A 351 -26.26 20.26 20.74
N LYS A 352 -25.07 20.30 21.33
CA LYS A 352 -24.49 19.14 22.04
C LYS A 352 -25.37 18.67 23.20
N SER A 353 -26.07 19.59 23.86
CA SER A 353 -27.05 19.31 24.92
C SER A 353 -28.19 18.40 24.44
N SER A 354 -28.51 18.42 23.14
CA SER A 354 -29.61 17.66 22.52
C SER A 354 -29.18 16.30 21.96
N LEU A 355 -27.88 15.95 22.01
CA LEU A 355 -27.36 14.72 21.40
C LEU A 355 -27.93 13.44 22.03
N TRP A 356 -28.35 13.50 23.29
CA TRP A 356 -28.85 12.33 24.00
C TRP A 356 -30.36 12.40 24.19
N VAL A 357 -31.07 11.40 23.64
CA VAL A 357 -32.52 11.31 23.72
C VAL A 357 -32.91 10.03 24.45
N GLU A 358 -33.95 10.09 25.28
CA GLU A 358 -34.56 8.91 25.87
C GLU A 358 -35.48 8.22 24.86
N GLN A 359 -35.22 6.94 24.59
CA GLN A 359 -36.00 6.12 23.66
C GLN A 359 -36.47 4.85 24.38
N GLY A 360 -37.78 4.60 24.41
CA GLY A 360 -38.34 3.40 25.03
C GLY A 360 -39.84 3.28 24.81
N ASP A 361 -40.33 2.04 24.77
CA ASP A 361 -41.75 1.73 24.92
C ASP A 361 -42.18 2.14 26.35
N PRO A 362 -43.35 2.77 26.56
CA PRO A 362 -43.86 3.13 27.89
C PRO A 362 -43.85 1.98 28.92
N ASN A 363 -43.79 0.71 28.47
CA ASN A 363 -43.71 -0.48 29.34
C ASN A 363 -42.29 -1.01 29.59
N SER A 364 -41.24 -0.29 29.15
CA SER A 364 -39.83 -0.68 29.29
C SER A 364 -39.01 0.42 29.94
N ARG A 365 -37.86 0.07 30.54
CA ARG A 365 -36.93 1.10 31.03
C ARG A 365 -36.41 1.92 29.84
N PRO A 366 -36.51 3.25 29.86
CA PRO A 366 -36.03 4.10 28.77
C PRO A 366 -34.53 3.90 28.58
N VAL A 367 -34.11 3.75 27.33
CA VAL A 367 -32.71 3.63 26.92
C VAL A 367 -32.26 4.99 26.37
N ARG A 368 -31.17 5.52 26.91
CA ARG A 368 -30.56 6.76 26.41
C ARG A 368 -29.75 6.46 25.15
N LYS A 369 -30.10 7.08 24.02
CA LYS A 369 -29.44 6.88 22.72
C LYS A 369 -28.89 8.19 22.16
N LEU A 370 -27.76 8.10 21.47
CA LEU A 370 -27.22 9.23 20.71
C LEU A 370 -28.08 9.46 19.45
N SER A 371 -28.58 10.68 19.27
CA SER A 371 -29.35 11.13 18.11
C SER A 371 -28.63 12.28 17.42
N LEU A 372 -28.49 12.18 16.09
CA LEU A 372 -27.94 13.22 15.23
C LEU A 372 -29.03 13.95 14.43
N ASP A 373 -30.30 13.63 14.71
CA ASP A 373 -31.45 14.16 13.96
C ASP A 373 -32.02 15.46 14.56
N ASN A 374 -31.58 15.83 15.76
CA ASN A 374 -32.01 17.03 16.49
C ASN A 374 -31.34 18.29 15.91
N ILE A 375 -31.62 18.58 14.64
CA ILE A 375 -31.05 19.73 13.93
C ILE A 375 -31.65 21.02 14.47
N ALA A 376 -30.81 21.85 15.08
CA ALA A 376 -31.18 23.16 15.63
C ALA A 376 -31.45 24.19 14.53
N TRP A 377 -30.66 24.18 13.46
CA TRP A 377 -30.86 25.02 12.28
C TRP A 377 -30.16 24.46 11.04
N ARG A 378 -30.55 24.97 9.87
CA ARG A 378 -30.01 24.59 8.56
C ARG A 378 -29.78 25.83 7.70
N ILE A 379 -28.76 25.77 6.86
CA ILE A 379 -28.49 26.73 5.79
C ILE A 379 -28.50 25.95 4.47
N ALA A 380 -29.44 26.27 3.58
CA ALA A 380 -29.44 25.72 2.24
C ALA A 380 -28.29 26.34 1.43
N CYS A 381 -27.46 25.51 0.81
CA CYS A 381 -26.37 25.94 -0.05
C CYS A 381 -26.84 25.91 -1.51
N SER A 382 -27.47 26.99 -1.93
CA SER A 382 -27.80 27.27 -3.32
C SER A 382 -27.02 28.51 -3.77
N ASP A 383 -26.38 28.47 -4.94
CA ASP A 383 -25.80 29.67 -5.54
C ASP A 383 -26.92 30.69 -5.85
N PRO A 384 -26.76 32.01 -5.62
CA PRO A 384 -27.73 33.05 -6.00
C PRO A 384 -28.20 33.01 -7.48
N VAL A 385 -27.56 32.23 -8.36
CA VAL A 385 -27.96 32.03 -9.78
C VAL A 385 -28.57 30.64 -10.07
N GLY A 386 -28.79 29.78 -9.06
CA GLY A 386 -29.53 28.51 -9.21
C GLY A 386 -28.72 27.28 -9.67
N ALA A 387 -27.39 27.34 -9.67
CA ALA A 387 -26.54 26.15 -9.84
C ALA A 387 -26.37 25.39 -8.50
N SER A 388 -26.43 24.05 -8.55
CA SER A 388 -26.31 23.17 -7.37
C SER A 388 -24.89 23.24 -6.77
N VAL A 389 -24.77 23.59 -5.48
CA VAL A 389 -23.54 23.45 -4.70
C VAL A 389 -23.57 22.06 -4.07
N VAL A 390 -22.78 21.12 -4.60
CA VAL A 390 -22.63 19.79 -3.99
C VAL A 390 -21.60 19.90 -2.88
N LEU A 391 -22.06 19.98 -1.63
CA LEU A 391 -21.19 20.08 -0.45
C LEU A 391 -20.64 18.72 -0.04
N ALA A 392 -21.39 17.63 -0.24
CA ALA A 392 -20.98 16.24 0.00
C ALA A 392 -21.91 15.27 -0.73
N SER A 393 -21.47 14.04 -1.03
CA SER A 393 -22.34 12.99 -1.60
C SER A 393 -23.13 12.24 -0.51
N ALA A 394 -24.42 12.00 -0.74
CA ALA A 394 -25.28 11.22 0.16
C ALA A 394 -25.06 9.69 0.05
N SER A 395 -24.41 9.21 -1.01
CA SER A 395 -24.26 7.78 -1.33
C SER A 395 -22.83 7.30 -1.12
N ASN A 396 -22.69 6.15 -0.45
CA ASN A 396 -21.47 5.33 -0.50
C ASN A 396 -21.29 4.64 -1.87
N GLU A 397 -22.19 4.90 -2.82
CA GLU A 397 -22.03 4.51 -4.22
C GLU A 397 -21.22 5.60 -4.91
N THR A 398 -19.99 5.24 -5.29
CA THR A 398 -19.17 5.99 -6.23
C THR A 398 -19.98 6.15 -7.52
N PRO A 399 -20.35 7.38 -7.93
CA PRO A 399 -20.92 7.60 -9.25
C PRO A 399 -19.95 7.12 -10.34
N ASP A 400 -20.45 6.77 -11.52
CA ASP A 400 -19.66 6.54 -12.76
C ASP A 400 -19.01 7.85 -13.26
N TRP A 401 -18.25 8.51 -12.40
CA TRP A 401 -17.39 9.63 -12.75
C TRP A 401 -16.00 9.09 -13.12
N PRO A 402 -15.18 9.84 -13.88
CA PRO A 402 -13.80 9.45 -14.14
C PRO A 402 -13.08 9.10 -12.83
N ALA A 403 -11.97 8.37 -12.88
CA ALA A 403 -11.16 7.96 -11.72
C ALA A 403 -10.75 9.09 -10.74
N ALA A 404 -11.09 10.35 -11.02
CA ALA A 404 -10.95 11.52 -10.18
C ALA A 404 -12.25 11.82 -9.39
N THR A 405 -12.36 11.29 -8.17
CA THR A 405 -12.40 12.08 -6.93
C THR A 405 -12.47 11.09 -5.76
N GLN A 406 -11.32 10.86 -5.11
CA GLN A 406 -11.25 10.09 -3.85
C GLN A 406 -11.87 10.83 -2.64
N VAL A 407 -12.48 12.00 -2.87
CA VAL A 407 -13.05 12.89 -1.85
C VAL A 407 -14.56 12.90 -1.97
N THR A 408 -15.24 12.42 -0.93
CA THR A 408 -16.71 12.47 -0.82
C THR A 408 -17.20 13.60 0.09
N ASN A 409 -16.32 14.08 0.98
CA ASN A 409 -16.60 15.01 2.07
C ASN A 409 -15.53 16.14 2.15
N PRO A 410 -15.67 17.23 1.37
CA PRO A 410 -14.84 18.43 1.48
C PRO A 410 -14.76 19.03 2.90
N PRO A 411 -13.66 19.71 3.27
CA PRO A 411 -13.47 20.22 4.61
C PRO A 411 -14.42 21.37 4.98
N LEU A 412 -14.81 21.43 6.25
CA LEU A 412 -15.51 22.56 6.87
C LEU A 412 -14.81 22.98 8.16
N VAL A 413 -14.68 24.30 8.35
CA VAL A 413 -14.18 24.94 9.58
C VAL A 413 -15.08 26.09 10.02
N VAL A 414 -15.00 26.48 11.30
CA VAL A 414 -15.74 27.60 11.87
C VAL A 414 -14.79 28.54 12.61
N ALA A 415 -14.83 29.82 12.27
CA ALA A 415 -14.06 30.87 12.90
C ALA A 415 -15.00 31.95 13.45
N GLY A 416 -15.19 31.94 14.76
CA GLY A 416 -16.16 32.80 15.44
C GLY A 416 -17.57 32.55 14.91
N ARG A 417 -18.07 33.47 14.09
CA ARG A 417 -19.41 33.40 13.48
C ARG A 417 -19.40 32.98 12.01
N THR A 418 -18.23 32.81 11.43
CA THR A 418 -18.09 32.51 10.00
C THR A 418 -17.81 31.03 9.81
N ILE A 419 -18.65 30.38 9.00
CA ILE A 419 -18.45 29.02 8.51
C ILE A 419 -17.71 29.13 7.19
N VAL A 420 -16.71 28.29 6.99
CA VAL A 420 -16.01 28.13 5.70
C VAL A 420 -16.09 26.66 5.29
N ALA A 421 -16.59 26.40 4.09
CA ALA A 421 -16.71 25.05 3.54
C ALA A 421 -16.14 24.96 2.12
N GLY A 422 -15.34 23.93 1.87
CA GLY A 422 -14.97 23.53 0.51
C GLY A 422 -16.13 22.82 -0.20
N THR A 423 -16.06 22.72 -1.52
CA THR A 423 -17.09 22.06 -2.33
C THR A 423 -16.48 21.06 -3.32
N LEU A 424 -17.28 20.10 -3.79
CA LEU A 424 -16.83 19.12 -4.80
C LEU A 424 -16.66 19.70 -6.21
N ASN A 425 -17.04 20.95 -6.43
CA ASN A 425 -16.89 21.65 -7.72
C ASN A 425 -15.84 22.77 -7.69
N GLY A 426 -14.87 22.68 -6.76
CA GLY A 426 -13.72 23.60 -6.73
C GLY A 426 -14.04 25.01 -6.25
N LYS A 427 -14.96 25.14 -5.28
CA LYS A 427 -15.33 26.42 -4.67
C LYS A 427 -15.08 26.41 -3.17
N ILE A 428 -15.02 27.60 -2.58
CA ILE A 428 -15.23 27.82 -1.15
C ILE A 428 -16.49 28.64 -0.94
N VAL A 429 -17.19 28.31 0.14
CA VAL A 429 -18.41 29.00 0.58
C VAL A 429 -18.17 29.56 1.97
N THR A 430 -18.57 30.81 2.19
CA THR A 430 -18.65 31.42 3.51
C THR A 430 -20.10 31.60 3.93
N ALA A 431 -20.41 31.34 5.20
CA ALA A 431 -21.73 31.54 5.77
C ALA A 431 -21.64 32.18 7.16
N ASP A 432 -22.68 32.90 7.58
CA ASP A 432 -22.77 33.45 8.93
C ASP A 432 -23.70 32.57 9.79
N THR A 433 -23.23 32.19 10.98
CA THR A 433 -23.94 31.27 11.89
C THR A 433 -25.21 31.87 12.51
N GLU A 434 -25.31 33.18 12.65
CA GLU A 434 -26.51 33.84 13.19
C GLU A 434 -27.51 34.20 12.10
N LEU A 435 -27.03 34.78 10.99
CA LEU A 435 -27.88 35.11 9.85
C LEU A 435 -28.37 33.85 9.13
N ARG A 436 -27.66 32.73 9.31
CA ARG A 436 -27.99 31.41 8.73
C ARG A 436 -28.13 31.48 7.22
N THR A 437 -27.19 32.16 6.58
CA THR A 437 -27.20 32.41 5.14
C THR A 437 -25.79 32.29 4.57
N ILE A 438 -25.72 31.89 3.30
CA ILE A 438 -24.48 31.96 2.53
C ILE A 438 -24.19 33.43 2.23
N VAL A 439 -22.95 33.85 2.50
CA VAL A 439 -22.50 35.24 2.33
C VAL A 439 -21.70 35.39 1.04
N THR A 440 -20.72 34.52 0.80
CA THR A 440 -19.94 34.53 -0.45
C THR A 440 -19.66 33.11 -0.95
N THR A 441 -19.45 33.01 -2.27
CA THR A 441 -18.92 31.82 -2.94
C THR A 441 -17.77 32.27 -3.82
N THR A 442 -16.62 31.62 -3.72
CA THR A 442 -15.43 31.94 -4.53
C THR A 442 -14.94 30.68 -5.24
N GLU A 443 -14.64 30.80 -6.54
CA GLU A 443 -14.06 29.72 -7.33
C GLU A 443 -12.54 29.65 -7.11
N LEU A 444 -12.00 28.43 -7.10
CA LEU A 444 -10.59 28.16 -6.91
C LEU A 444 -10.03 27.32 -8.05
N ASP A 445 -8.71 27.39 -8.21
CA ASP A 445 -7.98 26.41 -9.01
C ASP A 445 -7.77 25.11 -8.23
N GLY A 446 -8.69 24.16 -8.41
CA GLY A 446 -8.69 22.86 -7.72
C GLY A 446 -9.70 22.75 -6.57
N LEU A 447 -9.75 21.58 -5.93
CA LEU A 447 -10.60 21.30 -4.77
C LEU A 447 -9.96 21.85 -3.50
N ALA A 448 -10.70 22.65 -2.72
CA ALA A 448 -10.26 23.10 -1.40
C ALA A 448 -10.25 21.93 -0.42
N LEU A 449 -9.07 21.47 -0.01
CA LEU A 449 -8.91 20.29 0.87
C LEU A 449 -8.13 20.59 2.15
N GLY A 450 -7.42 21.72 2.22
CA GLY A 450 -6.82 22.23 3.45
C GLY A 450 -7.35 23.61 3.81
N LEU A 451 -7.82 23.79 5.05
CA LEU A 451 -8.35 25.06 5.56
C LEU A 451 -7.67 25.40 6.90
N ALA A 452 -7.20 26.64 7.02
CA ALA A 452 -6.70 27.20 8.27
C ALA A 452 -7.18 28.65 8.43
N VAL A 453 -7.46 29.07 9.67
CA VAL A 453 -7.87 30.45 9.97
C VAL A 453 -6.98 31.01 11.05
N ALA A 454 -6.31 32.11 10.76
CA ALA A 454 -5.42 32.78 11.69
C ALA A 454 -5.29 34.27 11.33
N ASP A 455 -5.14 35.10 12.35
CA ASP A 455 -4.97 36.56 12.21
C ASP A 455 -6.02 37.21 11.29
N GLN A 456 -7.29 36.83 11.47
CA GLN A 456 -8.44 37.28 10.66
C GLN A 456 -8.36 36.96 9.16
N ALA A 457 -7.46 36.08 8.75
CA ALA A 457 -7.31 35.61 7.39
C ALA A 457 -7.66 34.12 7.27
N LEU A 458 -8.14 33.73 6.09
CA LEU A 458 -8.39 32.34 5.72
C LEU A 458 -7.29 31.86 4.77
N TYR A 459 -6.71 30.71 5.05
CA TYR A 459 -5.73 30.05 4.19
C TYR A 459 -6.35 28.78 3.61
N VAL A 460 -6.26 28.63 2.29
CA VAL A 460 -6.87 27.50 1.56
C VAL A 460 -5.83 26.82 0.70
N SER A 461 -5.69 25.51 0.85
CA SER A 461 -4.81 24.67 0.01
C SER A 461 -5.63 23.73 -0.87
N THR A 462 -5.22 23.61 -2.12
CA THR A 462 -5.92 22.78 -3.13
C THR A 462 -5.17 21.50 -3.49
N ASP A 463 -5.89 20.57 -4.12
CA ASP A 463 -5.34 19.35 -4.73
C ASP A 463 -4.35 19.60 -5.88
N LYS A 464 -4.24 20.84 -6.35
CA LYS A 464 -3.24 21.28 -7.33
C LYS A 464 -1.99 21.92 -6.70
N GLY A 465 -1.92 21.95 -5.37
CA GLY A 465 -0.79 22.56 -4.64
C GLY A 465 -0.83 24.09 -4.62
N THR A 466 -1.98 24.69 -4.90
CA THR A 466 -2.16 26.14 -4.79
C THR A 466 -2.58 26.51 -3.37
N ILE A 467 -1.92 27.52 -2.79
CA ILE A 467 -2.21 28.07 -1.46
C ILE A 467 -2.71 29.50 -1.61
N TYR A 468 -3.93 29.74 -1.17
CA TYR A 468 -4.56 31.06 -1.15
C TYR A 468 -4.53 31.64 0.25
N ARG A 469 -4.33 32.96 0.35
CA ARG A 469 -4.74 33.73 1.53
C ARG A 469 -5.90 34.65 1.16
N PHE A 470 -6.93 34.59 1.98
CA PHE A 470 -8.11 35.43 1.91
C PHE A 470 -8.14 36.40 3.10
N VAL A 471 -8.48 37.66 2.84
CA VAL A 471 -8.58 38.73 3.84
C VAL A 471 -9.96 39.39 3.78
N PRO A 472 -10.38 40.14 4.82
CA PRO A 472 -11.65 40.87 4.78
C PRO A 472 -11.74 41.86 3.60
N ALA A 473 -12.83 41.77 2.83
CA ALA A 473 -13.02 42.62 1.65
C ALA A 473 -13.16 44.11 2.02
N GLY A 474 -12.45 44.99 1.30
CA GLY A 474 -12.53 46.44 1.47
C GLY A 474 -11.75 47.01 2.65
N GLY A 475 -10.81 46.25 3.21
CA GLY A 475 -9.80 46.75 4.16
C GLY A 475 -8.60 47.40 3.47
N ASP A 476 -7.82 48.21 4.20
CA ASP A 476 -6.58 48.83 3.70
C ASP A 476 -5.42 47.83 3.50
N GLU A 477 -5.64 46.54 3.78
CA GLU A 477 -4.63 45.45 3.81
C GLU A 477 -4.64 44.54 2.56
N ALA A 478 -5.16 45.01 1.42
CA ALA A 478 -4.91 44.33 0.15
C ALA A 478 -3.41 44.45 -0.17
N GLY A 479 -2.63 43.43 0.21
CA GLY A 479 -1.22 43.32 -0.13
C GLY A 479 -1.03 43.38 -1.65
N PRO A 480 0.13 43.84 -2.15
CA PRO A 480 0.40 43.82 -3.58
C PRO A 480 0.26 42.37 -4.10
N PRO A 481 -0.28 42.16 -5.32
CA PRO A 481 -0.31 40.83 -5.92
C PRO A 481 1.12 40.28 -5.90
N VAL A 482 1.32 39.22 -5.13
CA VAL A 482 2.60 38.51 -5.13
C VAL A 482 2.68 37.85 -6.49
N ASP A 483 3.73 38.18 -7.24
CA ASP A 483 4.06 37.43 -8.44
C ASP A 483 4.07 35.94 -8.03
N PRO A 484 3.22 35.09 -8.65
CA PRO A 484 3.19 33.66 -8.36
C PRO A 484 4.57 33.00 -8.44
N GLN A 485 5.54 33.66 -9.09
CA GLN A 485 6.92 33.25 -9.30
C GLN A 485 7.96 34.08 -8.53
N ALA A 486 7.59 35.00 -7.63
CA ALA A 486 8.54 35.75 -6.80
C ALA A 486 9.26 34.83 -5.80
N ARG A 487 10.22 34.08 -6.30
CA ARG A 487 11.27 33.40 -5.53
C ARG A 487 12.20 34.49 -4.96
N ALA A 488 12.87 34.20 -3.84
CA ALA A 488 14.09 34.95 -3.52
C ALA A 488 15.01 34.94 -4.76
N GLU A 489 15.81 35.99 -4.98
CA GLU A 489 16.65 36.07 -6.19
C GLU A 489 17.37 34.73 -6.43
N PRO A 490 17.21 34.11 -7.61
CA PRO A 490 17.76 32.79 -7.85
C PRO A 490 19.27 32.87 -7.65
N TYR A 491 19.79 32.01 -6.78
CA TYR A 491 21.21 31.77 -6.72
C TYR A 491 21.63 31.31 -8.12
N GLN A 492 22.70 31.88 -8.69
CA GLN A 492 23.14 31.46 -10.02
C GLN A 492 23.74 30.06 -9.93
N VAL A 493 22.92 29.01 -10.05
CA VAL A 493 23.44 27.66 -10.26
C VAL A 493 24.23 27.64 -11.56
N LYS A 494 25.47 27.14 -11.46
CA LYS A 494 26.32 26.94 -12.63
C LYS A 494 25.58 26.04 -13.62
N ARG A 495 25.52 26.46 -14.89
CA ARG A 495 25.06 25.61 -15.99
C ARG A 495 25.88 24.32 -16.02
N LEU A 496 25.22 23.22 -16.40
CA LEU A 496 25.87 21.94 -16.66
C LEU A 496 27.06 22.12 -17.60
N SER A 497 28.19 21.52 -17.22
CA SER A 497 29.39 21.51 -18.05
C SER A 497 29.18 20.68 -19.32
N ARG A 498 29.91 20.99 -20.41
CA ARG A 498 29.85 20.15 -21.62
C ARG A 498 30.39 18.74 -21.37
N GLU A 499 31.32 18.61 -20.43
CA GLU A 499 31.94 17.35 -20.03
C GLU A 499 30.92 16.43 -19.37
N ILE A 500 30.12 16.93 -18.42
CA ILE A 500 29.12 16.09 -17.74
C ILE A 500 27.95 15.70 -18.66
N ILE A 501 27.54 16.57 -19.58
CA ILE A 501 26.53 16.25 -20.60
C ILE A 501 27.05 15.16 -21.54
N GLY A 502 28.33 15.23 -21.92
CA GLY A 502 28.99 14.19 -22.70
C GLY A 502 29.03 12.86 -21.94
N MET A 503 29.39 12.89 -20.65
CA MET A 503 29.41 11.71 -19.79
C MET A 503 28.03 11.05 -19.65
N ALA A 504 26.98 11.83 -19.38
CA ALA A 504 25.63 11.29 -19.29
C ALA A 504 25.21 10.58 -20.58
N ARG A 505 25.53 11.14 -21.75
CA ARG A 505 25.28 10.49 -23.05
C ARG A 505 26.09 9.21 -23.23
N GLU A 506 27.38 9.23 -22.92
CA GLU A 506 28.25 8.05 -22.97
C GLU A 506 27.69 6.91 -22.11
N ILE A 507 27.22 7.21 -20.88
CA ILE A 507 26.59 6.22 -19.99
C ILE A 507 25.32 5.64 -20.60
N ILE A 508 24.42 6.47 -21.13
CA ILE A 508 23.17 6.01 -21.75
C ILE A 508 23.46 5.17 -23.00
N GLU A 509 24.37 5.60 -23.87
CA GLU A 509 24.76 4.88 -25.09
C GLU A 509 25.41 3.51 -24.79
N GLU A 510 26.25 3.41 -23.75
CA GLU A 510 26.94 2.17 -23.35
C GLU A 510 26.04 1.17 -22.61
N THR A 511 24.88 1.62 -22.11
CA THR A 511 23.95 0.80 -21.31
C THR A 511 22.65 0.47 -22.01
N ASP A 512 22.16 1.37 -22.87
CA ASP A 512 20.80 1.38 -23.39
C ASP A 512 19.72 1.51 -22.29
N ILE A 513 20.10 2.02 -21.10
CA ILE A 513 19.20 2.16 -19.94
C ILE A 513 18.71 3.61 -19.87
N THR A 514 17.53 3.87 -20.42
CA THR A 514 16.91 5.20 -20.43
C THR A 514 15.79 5.37 -19.41
N GLU A 515 15.45 4.32 -18.67
CA GLU A 515 14.34 4.33 -17.72
C GLU A 515 14.60 3.32 -16.59
N GLY A 516 13.92 3.48 -15.47
CA GLY A 516 14.14 2.64 -14.28
C GLY A 516 14.72 3.43 -13.12
N TYR A 517 15.34 2.72 -12.19
CA TYR A 517 16.03 3.31 -11.06
C TYR A 517 17.52 3.40 -11.34
N CYS A 518 18.07 4.60 -11.15
CA CYS A 518 19.50 4.87 -11.16
C CYS A 518 19.95 5.26 -9.75
N VAL A 519 21.05 4.68 -9.27
CA VAL A 519 21.70 5.15 -8.04
C VAL A 519 23.00 5.89 -8.40
N ASP A 520 23.10 7.16 -8.01
CA ASP A 520 24.33 7.95 -8.11
C ASP A 520 25.06 7.92 -6.76
N LEU A 521 26.00 6.98 -6.61
CA LEU A 521 26.78 6.79 -5.39
C LEU A 521 27.89 7.83 -5.29
N ALA A 522 28.01 8.50 -4.14
CA ALA A 522 28.94 9.63 -3.98
C ALA A 522 28.71 10.67 -5.10
N CYS A 523 27.49 11.20 -5.13
CA CYS A 523 27.00 12.05 -6.21
C CYS A 523 27.68 13.43 -6.30
N GLY A 524 28.39 13.86 -5.25
CA GLY A 524 28.97 15.20 -5.17
C GLY A 524 27.86 16.26 -5.21
N ASP A 525 28.06 17.29 -6.02
CA ASP A 525 27.11 18.40 -6.15
C ASP A 525 25.91 18.08 -7.07
N GLY A 526 25.74 16.82 -7.46
CA GLY A 526 24.60 16.33 -8.25
C GLY A 526 24.63 16.73 -9.73
N GLU A 527 25.79 17.11 -10.29
CA GLU A 527 25.89 17.51 -11.71
C GLU A 527 25.55 16.35 -12.65
N LEU A 528 26.04 15.15 -12.33
CA LEU A 528 25.78 13.93 -13.10
C LEU A 528 24.31 13.53 -13.02
N ALA A 529 23.73 13.49 -11.82
CA ALA A 529 22.32 13.21 -11.62
C ALA A 529 21.42 14.16 -12.42
N HIS A 530 21.73 15.46 -12.45
CA HIS A 530 21.00 16.42 -13.27
C HIS A 530 21.15 16.11 -14.78
N ALA A 531 22.37 15.89 -15.27
CA ALA A 531 22.59 15.59 -16.69
C ALA A 531 21.92 14.27 -17.14
N LEU A 532 21.93 13.25 -16.29
CA LEU A 532 21.24 11.98 -16.56
C LEU A 532 19.71 12.16 -16.57
N ALA A 533 19.16 12.97 -15.66
CA ALA A 533 17.73 13.27 -15.64
C ALA A 533 17.28 14.01 -16.91
N GLU A 534 18.11 14.89 -17.50
CA GLU A 534 17.81 15.54 -18.79
C GLU A 534 17.93 14.58 -19.99
N ALA A 535 18.75 13.53 -19.88
CA ALA A 535 19.05 12.60 -20.97
C ALA A 535 18.19 11.32 -20.97
N SER A 536 17.33 11.13 -19.96
CA SER A 536 16.61 9.88 -19.73
C SER A 536 15.28 10.09 -18.97
N GLU A 537 14.52 9.02 -18.81
CA GLU A 537 13.35 8.90 -17.91
C GLU A 537 13.70 8.17 -16.60
N LEU A 538 14.97 8.14 -16.21
CA LEU A 538 15.40 7.51 -14.96
C LEU A 538 14.87 8.25 -13.73
N HIS A 539 14.47 7.49 -12.71
CA HIS A 539 14.34 7.95 -11.33
C HIS A 539 15.70 7.80 -10.65
N ILE A 540 16.30 8.91 -10.24
CA ILE A 540 17.68 8.94 -9.75
C ILE A 540 17.69 9.12 -8.23
N ILE A 541 18.36 8.20 -7.54
CA ILE A 541 18.63 8.26 -6.10
C ILE A 541 20.11 8.61 -5.94
N ALA A 542 20.38 9.86 -5.63
CA ALA A 542 21.73 10.36 -5.39
C ALA A 542 22.07 10.25 -3.90
N VAL A 543 23.28 9.79 -3.57
CA VAL A 543 23.73 9.58 -2.20
C VAL A 543 25.09 10.22 -2.01
N ASP A 544 25.27 10.99 -0.93
CA ASP A 544 26.56 11.53 -0.53
C ASP A 544 26.60 11.73 0.99
N ASP A 545 27.77 11.64 1.61
CA ASP A 545 27.97 11.82 3.05
C ASP A 545 28.33 13.25 3.44
N ASP A 546 28.84 14.04 2.50
CA ASP A 546 29.23 15.43 2.73
C ASP A 546 27.98 16.35 2.73
N PRO A 547 27.62 16.94 3.88
CA PRO A 547 26.45 17.82 3.98
C PRO A 547 26.51 19.02 3.03
N ILE A 548 27.70 19.50 2.66
CA ILE A 548 27.85 20.61 1.71
C ILE A 548 27.48 20.15 0.30
N GLN A 549 27.97 18.98 -0.12
CA GLN A 549 27.66 18.42 -1.44
C GLN A 549 26.17 18.09 -1.55
N VAL A 550 25.59 17.47 -0.52
CA VAL A 550 24.15 17.20 -0.46
C VAL A 550 23.33 18.48 -0.58
N ALA A 551 23.69 19.54 0.15
CA ALA A 551 22.99 20.82 0.06
C ALA A 551 23.08 21.43 -1.35
N LEU A 552 24.25 21.39 -1.98
CA LEU A 552 24.45 21.87 -3.35
C LEU A 552 23.65 21.06 -4.37
N ALA A 553 23.64 19.73 -4.25
CA ALA A 553 22.88 18.83 -5.11
C ALA A 553 21.37 19.07 -5.00
N ARG A 554 20.84 19.13 -3.77
CA ARG A 554 19.42 19.44 -3.51
C ARG A 554 19.03 20.79 -4.11
N MET A 555 19.85 21.82 -3.91
CA MET A 555 19.61 23.14 -4.47
C MET A 555 19.59 23.11 -6.00
N ARG A 556 20.61 22.52 -6.63
CA ARG A 556 20.70 22.38 -8.10
C ARG A 556 19.48 21.70 -8.69
N LEU A 557 19.07 20.57 -8.11
CA LEU A 557 17.96 19.77 -8.61
C LEU A 557 16.60 20.43 -8.35
N ARG A 558 16.46 21.15 -7.23
CA ARG A 558 15.26 21.95 -6.95
C ARG A 558 15.11 23.10 -7.94
N GLU A 559 16.20 23.82 -8.21
CA GLU A 559 16.18 24.90 -9.21
C GLU A 559 15.86 24.40 -10.63
N ALA A 560 16.30 23.19 -10.96
CA ALA A 560 15.95 22.50 -12.21
C ALA A 560 14.52 21.94 -12.24
N GLY A 561 13.78 21.96 -11.12
CA GLY A 561 12.44 21.37 -11.02
C GLY A 561 12.43 19.83 -11.01
N LEU A 562 13.57 19.20 -10.74
CA LEU A 562 13.77 17.74 -10.77
C LEU A 562 13.72 17.10 -9.38
N TYR A 563 13.95 17.87 -8.31
CA TYR A 563 14.03 17.33 -6.96
C TYR A 563 12.68 16.80 -6.48
N GLY A 564 12.69 15.58 -5.93
CA GLY A 564 11.52 14.89 -5.41
C GLY A 564 10.57 14.33 -6.48
N THR A 565 10.70 14.67 -7.75
CA THR A 565 9.90 14.07 -8.84
C THR A 565 10.73 13.08 -9.67
N ARG A 566 11.92 13.51 -10.11
CA ARG A 566 12.86 12.70 -10.90
C ARG A 566 14.12 12.33 -10.15
N VAL A 567 14.55 13.16 -9.20
CA VAL A 567 15.79 12.96 -8.44
C VAL A 567 15.58 13.17 -6.94
N THR A 568 16.07 12.25 -6.12
CA THR A 568 16.15 12.39 -4.66
C THR A 568 17.62 12.39 -4.24
N VAL A 569 17.99 13.21 -3.26
CA VAL A 569 19.36 13.26 -2.72
C VAL A 569 19.32 12.93 -1.23
N LEU A 570 20.06 11.91 -0.82
CA LEU A 570 20.12 11.44 0.56
C LEU A 570 21.50 11.73 1.18
N GLN A 571 21.49 12.22 2.43
CA GLN A 571 22.72 12.39 3.21
C GLN A 571 23.06 11.08 3.94
N ARG A 572 23.87 10.22 3.32
CA ARG A 572 24.22 8.88 3.86
C ARG A 572 25.61 8.45 3.39
N ASP A 573 26.18 7.49 4.10
CA ASP A 573 27.43 6.83 3.71
C ASP A 573 27.23 6.10 2.35
N PRO A 574 27.94 6.50 1.28
CA PRO A 574 27.84 5.84 -0.03
C PRO A 574 28.33 4.39 -0.04
N SER A 575 29.04 3.93 0.99
CA SER A 575 29.48 2.54 1.15
C SER A 575 28.50 1.66 1.92
N ALA A 576 27.47 2.26 2.54
CA ALA A 576 26.46 1.57 3.34
C ALA A 576 25.13 2.37 3.31
N THR A 577 24.51 2.45 2.14
CA THR A 577 23.42 3.43 1.89
C THR A 577 22.12 3.10 2.65
N GLY A 578 21.89 1.84 3.00
CA GLY A 578 20.62 1.36 3.56
C GLY A 578 19.45 1.37 2.57
N LEU A 579 19.74 1.55 1.27
CA LEU A 579 18.78 1.39 0.18
C LEU A 579 18.39 -0.09 -0.01
N PRO A 580 17.25 -0.38 -0.67
CA PRO A 580 16.93 -1.74 -1.11
C PRO A 580 18.11 -2.35 -1.86
N SER A 581 18.32 -3.66 -1.74
CA SER A 581 19.30 -4.35 -2.57
C SER A 581 18.66 -4.76 -3.89
N GLN A 582 19.47 -4.89 -4.94
CA GLN A 582 19.12 -5.55 -6.20
C GLN A 582 17.98 -4.90 -6.99
N PHE A 583 17.79 -3.58 -6.89
CA PHE A 583 16.69 -2.87 -7.57
C PHE A 583 17.17 -1.91 -8.67
N ALA A 584 18.44 -1.53 -8.66
CA ALA A 584 18.95 -0.48 -9.54
C ALA A 584 19.28 -1.05 -10.92
N GLY A 585 18.59 -0.56 -11.95
CA GLY A 585 18.95 -0.83 -13.33
C GLY A 585 20.29 -0.18 -13.70
N LEU A 586 20.57 1.00 -13.15
CA LEU A 586 21.81 1.73 -13.37
C LEU A 586 22.47 2.13 -12.04
N VAL A 587 23.79 1.97 -11.93
CA VAL A 587 24.59 2.54 -10.83
C VAL A 587 25.73 3.37 -11.43
N VAL A 588 25.84 4.62 -10.99
CA VAL A 588 26.86 5.58 -11.44
C VAL A 588 27.47 6.28 -10.23
N SER A 589 28.43 7.18 -10.46
CA SER A 589 28.98 8.02 -9.41
C SER A 589 29.51 9.34 -9.95
N GLY A 590 28.92 10.45 -9.52
CA GLY A 590 29.36 11.81 -9.86
C GLY A 590 30.81 12.08 -9.45
N ARG A 591 31.20 11.71 -8.22
CA ARG A 591 32.60 11.84 -7.79
C ARG A 591 33.53 10.89 -8.53
N SER A 592 33.09 9.71 -8.93
CA SER A 592 33.92 8.80 -9.73
C SER A 592 34.27 9.36 -11.11
N VAL A 593 33.34 10.10 -11.72
CA VAL A 593 33.58 10.82 -12.97
C VAL A 593 34.68 11.87 -12.82
N ALA A 594 34.72 12.58 -11.70
CA ALA A 594 35.72 13.62 -11.44
C ALA A 594 37.06 13.06 -10.91
N GLU A 595 36.99 12.16 -9.92
CA GLU A 595 38.10 11.75 -9.06
C GLU A 595 38.59 10.33 -9.35
N GLY A 596 37.72 9.44 -9.85
CA GLY A 596 38.04 8.06 -10.24
C GLY A 596 37.25 6.97 -9.47
N PRO A 597 37.34 5.71 -9.92
CA PRO A 597 36.50 4.60 -9.45
C PRO A 597 36.66 4.25 -7.96
N GLN A 598 37.75 4.65 -7.31
CA GLN A 598 37.99 4.43 -5.88
C GLN A 598 36.99 5.14 -4.96
N MET A 599 36.18 6.06 -5.49
CA MET A 599 35.12 6.73 -4.74
C MET A 599 33.88 5.86 -4.51
N VAL A 600 33.82 4.68 -5.15
CA VAL A 600 32.67 3.78 -5.09
C VAL A 600 33.07 2.49 -4.38
N SER A 601 32.29 2.09 -3.37
CA SER A 601 32.41 0.78 -2.72
C SER A 601 31.97 -0.33 -3.69
N PRO A 602 32.85 -1.28 -4.05
CA PRO A 602 32.48 -2.40 -4.90
C PRO A 602 31.38 -3.27 -4.28
N GLU A 603 31.42 -3.47 -2.96
CA GLU A 603 30.43 -4.25 -2.22
C GLU A 603 29.04 -3.63 -2.30
N GLU A 604 28.94 -2.31 -2.08
CA GLU A 604 27.67 -1.61 -2.10
C GLU A 604 27.11 -1.48 -3.51
N MET A 605 27.98 -1.19 -4.50
CA MET A 605 27.61 -1.20 -5.91
C MET A 605 27.01 -2.55 -6.31
N GLN A 606 27.67 -3.66 -5.97
CA GLN A 606 27.18 -5.01 -6.29
C GLN A 606 25.86 -5.34 -5.57
N ARG A 607 25.69 -4.88 -4.32
CA ARG A 607 24.45 -5.07 -3.55
C ARG A 607 23.25 -4.38 -4.20
N LEU A 608 23.44 -3.22 -4.82
CA LEU A 608 22.37 -2.41 -5.40
C LEU A 608 21.92 -2.87 -6.80
N LEU A 609 22.84 -3.43 -7.59
CA LEU A 609 22.60 -3.80 -8.99
C LEU A 609 21.48 -4.83 -9.14
N HIS A 610 20.51 -4.51 -10.02
CA HIS A 610 19.46 -5.44 -10.42
C HIS A 610 20.09 -6.72 -11.00
N PRO A 611 19.69 -7.93 -10.57
CA PRO A 611 20.48 -9.12 -10.85
C PRO A 611 20.44 -9.57 -12.32
N TYR A 612 19.37 -9.24 -13.04
CA TYR A 612 19.17 -9.69 -14.43
C TYR A 612 19.47 -8.62 -15.48
N SER A 613 19.39 -7.33 -15.12
CA SER A 613 19.52 -6.21 -16.07
C SER A 613 20.37 -5.05 -15.57
N GLY A 614 20.81 -5.09 -14.31
CA GLY A 614 21.55 -4.00 -13.69
C GLY A 614 22.92 -3.80 -14.32
N THR A 615 23.31 -2.56 -14.56
CA THR A 615 24.66 -2.20 -15.01
C THR A 615 25.21 -1.04 -14.18
N ALA A 616 26.46 -1.14 -13.76
CA ALA A 616 27.22 -0.04 -13.18
C ALA A 616 28.27 0.48 -14.17
N LEU A 617 28.37 1.80 -14.32
CA LEU A 617 29.48 2.46 -15.01
C LEU A 617 30.11 3.50 -14.10
N ILE A 618 31.39 3.31 -13.80
CA ILE A 618 32.17 4.18 -12.92
C ILE A 618 33.53 4.51 -13.57
N GLY A 619 34.08 5.68 -13.28
CA GLY A 619 35.36 6.13 -13.80
C GLY A 619 35.23 7.36 -14.71
N LYS A 620 36.31 7.69 -15.42
CA LYS A 620 36.41 8.90 -16.25
C LYS A 620 35.95 8.63 -17.68
N SER A 621 35.57 9.68 -18.40
CA SER A 621 35.13 9.58 -19.81
C SER A 621 36.18 8.90 -20.68
N GLY A 622 35.74 7.97 -21.54
CA GLY A 622 36.61 7.13 -22.37
C GLY A 622 37.37 6.04 -21.61
N ASN A 623 37.16 5.89 -20.29
CA ASN A 623 37.76 4.84 -19.46
C ASN A 623 36.79 4.40 -18.34
N LEU A 624 35.52 4.20 -18.69
CA LEU A 624 34.49 3.69 -17.78
C LEU A 624 34.68 2.19 -17.52
N GLN A 625 34.55 1.79 -16.26
CA GLN A 625 34.53 0.41 -15.83
C GLN A 625 33.07 -0.06 -15.78
N LYS A 626 32.73 -1.06 -16.61
CA LYS A 626 31.39 -1.66 -16.67
C LYS A 626 31.32 -2.91 -15.80
N THR A 627 30.36 -2.95 -14.88
CA THR A 627 30.02 -4.13 -14.09
C THR A 627 28.54 -4.45 -14.29
N THR A 628 28.18 -5.70 -14.53
CA THR A 628 26.78 -6.11 -14.70
C THR A 628 26.30 -6.93 -13.52
N GLY A 629 25.04 -6.76 -13.15
CA GLY A 629 24.34 -7.63 -12.22
C GLY A 629 24.36 -9.08 -12.68
N ARG A 630 24.29 -9.99 -11.72
CA ARG A 630 24.15 -11.43 -11.96
C ARG A 630 23.14 -12.00 -10.98
N PRO A 631 22.23 -12.88 -11.43
CA PRO A 631 21.33 -13.57 -10.51
C PRO A 631 22.16 -14.36 -9.49
N PRO A 632 21.79 -14.31 -8.20
CA PRO A 632 22.45 -15.12 -7.19
C PRO A 632 22.30 -16.61 -7.54
N ALA A 633 23.35 -17.39 -7.29
CA ALA A 633 23.30 -18.84 -7.49
C ALA A 633 22.20 -19.44 -6.61
N GLY A 634 21.33 -20.25 -7.21
CA GLY A 634 20.22 -20.89 -6.50
C GLY A 634 18.90 -20.10 -6.48
N ALA A 635 18.83 -18.93 -7.14
CA ALA A 635 17.56 -18.28 -7.45
C ALA A 635 16.65 -19.20 -8.28
N GLY A 636 15.40 -19.34 -7.85
CA GLY A 636 14.41 -20.16 -8.53
C GLY A 636 13.38 -19.36 -9.33
N GLU A 637 12.47 -20.09 -9.96
CA GLU A 637 11.40 -19.53 -10.79
C GLU A 637 10.05 -20.13 -10.40
N TRP A 638 8.97 -19.47 -10.80
CA TRP A 638 7.60 -19.92 -10.64
C TRP A 638 6.87 -19.73 -11.97
N THR A 639 7.03 -20.68 -12.88
CA THR A 639 6.67 -20.54 -14.29
C THR A 639 5.26 -21.02 -14.60
N HIS A 640 4.64 -21.79 -13.71
CA HIS A 640 3.28 -22.33 -13.87
C HIS A 640 2.48 -22.16 -12.58
N GLN A 641 1.16 -22.38 -12.64
CA GLN A 641 0.23 -22.23 -11.51
C GLN A 641 0.72 -22.89 -10.22
N TYR A 642 1.39 -24.04 -10.34
CA TYR A 642 1.83 -24.89 -9.26
C TYR A 642 3.37 -25.02 -9.25
N ALA A 643 4.06 -23.89 -9.38
CA ALA A 643 5.51 -23.70 -9.51
C ALA A 643 6.07 -24.03 -10.90
N ASP A 644 5.84 -25.24 -11.38
CA ASP A 644 6.37 -25.75 -12.64
C ASP A 644 5.32 -26.60 -13.38
N ALA A 645 5.63 -27.04 -14.60
CA ALA A 645 4.75 -27.91 -15.38
C ALA A 645 4.57 -29.30 -14.75
N ALA A 646 5.43 -29.67 -13.79
CA ALA A 646 5.35 -30.90 -13.00
C ALA A 646 4.44 -30.76 -11.77
N ASN A 647 3.88 -29.58 -11.52
CA ASN A 647 3.01 -29.25 -10.39
C ASN A 647 3.62 -29.52 -9.00
N THR A 648 4.92 -29.31 -8.82
CA THR A 648 5.61 -29.59 -7.54
C THR A 648 5.12 -28.71 -6.39
N LEU A 649 4.55 -27.52 -6.69
CA LEU A 649 4.25 -26.45 -5.74
C LEU A 649 5.47 -25.98 -4.92
N CYS A 650 6.67 -26.31 -5.40
CA CYS A 650 7.93 -26.00 -4.76
C CYS A 650 8.87 -25.40 -5.81
N SER A 651 9.20 -24.11 -5.68
CA SER A 651 10.22 -23.52 -6.53
C SER A 651 11.58 -24.15 -6.22
N THR A 652 12.45 -24.22 -7.22
CA THR A 652 13.86 -24.60 -7.04
C THR A 652 14.70 -23.58 -6.28
N ASP A 653 14.10 -22.48 -5.81
CA ASP A 653 14.76 -21.43 -5.06
C ASP A 653 15.34 -21.97 -3.75
N ASP A 654 16.64 -21.77 -3.52
CA ASP A 654 17.34 -22.12 -2.29
C ASP A 654 17.69 -20.89 -1.41
N LEU A 655 17.36 -19.69 -1.89
CA LEU A 655 17.66 -18.41 -1.23
C LEU A 655 16.52 -17.97 -0.33
N ALA A 656 15.29 -18.30 -0.67
CA ALA A 656 14.09 -17.97 0.08
C ALA A 656 14.10 -18.66 1.45
N ALA A 657 14.15 -17.87 2.51
CA ALA A 657 14.16 -18.33 3.89
C ALA A 657 13.34 -17.37 4.78
N ALA A 658 12.85 -17.89 5.92
CA ALA A 658 12.17 -17.08 6.92
C ALA A 658 13.16 -16.38 7.88
N PRO A 659 12.80 -15.22 8.47
CA PRO A 659 11.56 -14.48 8.24
C PRO A 659 11.55 -13.77 6.87
N LEU A 660 10.37 -13.67 6.27
CA LEU A 660 10.17 -12.89 5.05
C LEU A 660 10.02 -11.41 5.36
N GLU A 661 10.44 -10.61 4.39
CA GLU A 661 10.61 -9.18 4.51
C GLU A 661 10.06 -8.46 3.27
N MET A 662 9.33 -7.36 3.48
CA MET A 662 8.83 -6.53 2.37
C MET A 662 9.99 -5.87 1.63
N ARG A 663 10.05 -6.07 0.32
CA ARG A 663 11.09 -5.47 -0.55
C ARG A 663 10.60 -4.20 -1.22
N TRP A 664 9.36 -4.24 -1.69
CA TRP A 664 8.67 -3.12 -2.33
C TRP A 664 7.16 -3.35 -2.25
N PHE A 665 6.39 -2.28 -2.45
CA PHE A 665 4.94 -2.36 -2.63
C PHE A 665 4.49 -1.28 -3.61
N THR A 666 3.59 -1.65 -4.52
CA THR A 666 3.06 -0.74 -5.54
C THR A 666 1.58 -1.00 -5.77
N ASP A 667 0.80 0.08 -5.86
CA ASP A 667 -0.56 0.06 -6.37
C ASP A 667 -0.54 0.29 -7.88
N PHE A 668 -0.81 -0.77 -8.63
CA PHE A 668 -0.75 -0.75 -10.09
C PHE A 668 -2.01 -0.14 -10.74
N GLY A 669 -3.06 0.21 -10.00
CA GLY A 669 -4.29 0.74 -10.61
C GLY A 669 -5.01 -0.21 -11.59
N VAL A 670 -4.56 -1.47 -11.70
CA VAL A 670 -5.18 -2.54 -12.48
C VAL A 670 -6.29 -3.18 -11.64
N ARG A 671 -7.47 -3.39 -12.25
CA ARG A 671 -8.56 -4.12 -11.59
C ARG A 671 -8.15 -5.58 -11.42
N MET A 672 -7.95 -5.99 -10.17
CA MET A 672 -7.69 -7.38 -9.80
C MET A 672 -9.00 -8.13 -9.54
N PRO A 673 -9.11 -9.42 -9.92
CA PRO A 673 -10.28 -10.22 -9.57
C PRO A 673 -10.36 -10.44 -8.06
N SER A 674 -11.55 -10.74 -7.54
CA SER A 674 -11.70 -11.17 -6.16
C SER A 674 -10.75 -12.35 -5.85
N ARG A 675 -9.99 -12.21 -4.76
CA ARG A 675 -9.14 -13.29 -4.23
C ARG A 675 -9.94 -14.57 -3.95
N HIS A 676 -11.24 -14.46 -3.68
CA HIS A 676 -12.11 -15.58 -3.37
C HIS A 676 -12.59 -16.33 -4.61
N GLY A 677 -12.36 -15.79 -5.80
CA GLY A 677 -12.57 -16.48 -7.06
C GLY A 677 -11.42 -17.37 -7.49
N ARG A 678 -10.26 -17.30 -6.80
CA ARG A 678 -9.10 -18.17 -7.01
C ARG A 678 -8.61 -18.15 -8.46
N GLY A 679 -8.33 -16.93 -8.93
CA GLY A 679 -7.67 -16.71 -10.21
C GLY A 679 -6.25 -17.32 -10.27
N PRO A 680 -5.63 -17.24 -11.45
CA PRO A 680 -4.23 -17.57 -11.67
C PRO A 680 -3.29 -16.92 -10.66
N ALA A 681 -2.25 -17.65 -10.26
CA ALA A 681 -1.18 -17.11 -9.45
C ALA A 681 -0.31 -16.15 -10.30
N PRO A 682 0.30 -15.12 -9.70
CA PRO A 682 1.42 -14.44 -10.32
C PRO A 682 2.52 -15.45 -10.68
N LEU A 683 3.11 -15.29 -11.85
CA LEU A 683 4.22 -16.13 -12.32
C LEU A 683 5.49 -15.28 -12.39
N CYS A 684 6.65 -15.87 -12.07
CA CYS A 684 7.92 -15.15 -12.02
C CYS A 684 9.03 -15.94 -12.72
N LYS A 685 9.72 -15.28 -13.65
CA LYS A 685 10.86 -15.82 -14.39
C LYS A 685 11.83 -14.70 -14.75
N ASP A 686 13.14 -14.95 -14.62
CA ASP A 686 14.20 -14.02 -15.00
C ASP A 686 14.04 -12.59 -14.43
N GLY A 687 13.55 -12.49 -13.19
CA GLY A 687 13.31 -11.22 -12.50
C GLY A 687 12.07 -10.46 -12.98
N ILE A 688 11.25 -11.04 -13.85
CA ILE A 688 9.98 -10.49 -14.33
C ILE A 688 8.82 -11.25 -13.70
N MET A 689 7.90 -10.53 -13.06
CA MET A 689 6.66 -11.08 -12.53
C MET A 689 5.48 -10.67 -13.42
N VAL A 690 4.70 -11.64 -13.86
CA VAL A 690 3.50 -11.46 -14.70
C VAL A 690 2.25 -11.76 -13.87
N ILE A 691 1.32 -10.82 -13.84
CA ILE A 691 0.09 -10.83 -13.04
C ILE A 691 -1.11 -10.67 -13.96
N GLU A 692 -2.15 -11.48 -13.77
CA GLU A 692 -3.42 -11.33 -14.47
C GLU A 692 -4.40 -10.42 -13.70
N GLY A 693 -4.81 -9.32 -14.34
CA GLY A 693 -5.96 -8.52 -13.94
C GLY A 693 -7.25 -9.02 -14.60
N VAL A 694 -8.38 -8.39 -14.28
CA VAL A 694 -9.69 -8.71 -14.88
C VAL A 694 -9.68 -8.55 -16.39
N ASP A 695 -8.92 -7.57 -16.91
CA ASP A 695 -8.95 -7.13 -18.30
C ASP A 695 -7.59 -7.22 -19.02
N GLY A 696 -6.59 -7.92 -18.47
CA GLY A 696 -5.28 -7.99 -19.11
C GLY A 696 -4.16 -8.55 -18.24
N LEU A 697 -2.96 -8.59 -18.82
CA LEU A 697 -1.72 -9.02 -18.18
C LEU A 697 -0.87 -7.80 -17.83
N LEU A 698 -0.33 -7.78 -16.62
CA LEU A 698 0.63 -6.79 -16.16
C LEU A 698 1.97 -7.49 -15.95
N ALA A 699 3.04 -6.97 -16.54
CA ALA A 699 4.40 -7.37 -16.18
C ALA A 699 5.09 -6.29 -15.35
N VAL A 700 5.75 -6.73 -14.29
CA VAL A 700 6.52 -5.89 -13.38
C VAL A 700 7.89 -6.48 -13.12
N ASP A 701 8.83 -5.60 -12.81
CA ASP A 701 10.13 -5.99 -12.28
C ASP A 701 9.95 -6.56 -10.86
N ALA A 702 10.36 -7.80 -10.64
CA ALA A 702 10.12 -8.52 -9.39
C ALA A 702 10.96 -7.99 -8.21
N TYR A 703 11.99 -7.18 -8.47
CA TYR A 703 12.90 -6.66 -7.44
C TYR A 703 12.59 -5.23 -7.02
N SER A 704 11.95 -4.46 -7.90
CA SER A 704 11.63 -3.04 -7.67
C SER A 704 10.14 -2.73 -7.68
N GLY A 705 9.29 -3.65 -8.18
CA GLY A 705 7.87 -3.39 -8.36
C GLY A 705 7.56 -2.41 -9.48
N ARG A 706 8.54 -2.10 -10.33
CA ARG A 706 8.42 -1.18 -11.45
C ARG A 706 7.54 -1.80 -12.53
N TRP A 707 6.63 -1.01 -13.08
CA TRP A 707 5.84 -1.38 -14.26
C TRP A 707 6.73 -1.56 -15.49
N LEU A 708 6.57 -2.67 -16.21
CA LEU A 708 7.26 -2.90 -17.49
C LEU A 708 6.30 -2.70 -18.67
N TRP A 709 5.19 -3.43 -18.70
CA TRP A 709 4.18 -3.31 -19.75
C TRP A 709 2.82 -3.85 -19.30
N TYR A 710 1.76 -3.49 -20.02
CA TYR A 710 0.43 -4.06 -19.86
C TYR A 710 -0.10 -4.53 -21.20
N TYR A 711 -0.61 -5.76 -21.24
CA TYR A 711 -1.19 -6.37 -22.42
C TYR A 711 -2.69 -6.56 -22.22
N GLU A 712 -3.49 -5.82 -22.98
CA GLU A 712 -4.95 -5.83 -22.84
C GLU A 712 -5.56 -7.16 -23.31
N LEU A 713 -6.36 -7.77 -22.44
CA LEU A 713 -7.15 -8.97 -22.67
C LEU A 713 -8.51 -8.80 -21.99
N GLU A 714 -9.40 -8.01 -22.60
CA GLU A 714 -10.70 -7.64 -22.03
C GLU A 714 -11.42 -8.85 -21.42
N LYS A 715 -11.82 -8.75 -20.14
CA LYS A 715 -12.58 -9.79 -19.41
C LYS A 715 -11.88 -11.15 -19.25
N ILE A 716 -10.56 -11.25 -19.42
CA ILE A 716 -9.83 -12.52 -19.29
C ILE A 716 -10.09 -13.22 -17.94
N LEU A 717 -10.23 -12.45 -16.86
CA LEU A 717 -10.56 -12.96 -15.53
C LEU A 717 -11.93 -12.48 -15.00
N GLU A 718 -12.85 -12.01 -15.86
CA GLU A 718 -14.20 -11.60 -15.45
C GLU A 718 -14.94 -12.75 -14.74
N LEU A 719 -14.78 -13.99 -15.22
CA LEU A 719 -15.36 -15.18 -14.60
C LEU A 719 -14.77 -15.47 -13.21
N TYR A 720 -13.53 -15.05 -12.94
CA TYR A 720 -12.87 -15.24 -11.65
C TYR A 720 -13.15 -14.08 -10.67
N ASP A 721 -13.73 -12.97 -11.11
CA ASP A 721 -14.05 -11.82 -10.26
C ASP A 721 -15.37 -12.03 -9.47
N GLN A 722 -15.44 -13.14 -8.74
CA GLN A 722 -16.59 -13.51 -7.92
C GLN A 722 -16.14 -14.13 -6.59
N GLU A 723 -17.08 -14.30 -5.67
CA GLU A 723 -16.82 -14.84 -4.34
C GLU A 723 -17.02 -16.36 -4.28
N HIS A 724 -16.10 -17.05 -3.61
CA HIS A 724 -16.17 -18.47 -3.28
C HIS A 724 -16.29 -19.41 -4.49
N LEU A 725 -15.40 -19.26 -5.49
CA LEU A 725 -15.34 -20.19 -6.62
C LEU A 725 -14.31 -21.31 -6.41
N VAL A 726 -14.40 -22.37 -7.22
CA VAL A 726 -13.33 -23.38 -7.31
C VAL A 726 -12.10 -22.78 -8.01
N GLY A 727 -12.30 -21.97 -9.06
CA GLY A 727 -11.25 -21.26 -9.79
C GLY A 727 -10.19 -22.20 -10.38
N THR A 728 -8.91 -21.82 -10.30
CA THR A 728 -7.79 -22.61 -10.82
C THR A 728 -7.61 -23.98 -10.14
N ALA A 729 -8.16 -24.15 -8.92
CA ALA A 729 -8.18 -25.45 -8.24
C ALA A 729 -9.02 -26.53 -8.94
N GLY A 730 -9.85 -26.15 -9.92
CA GLY A 730 -10.59 -27.09 -10.78
C GLY A 730 -10.36 -26.86 -12.28
N THR A 731 -10.14 -25.60 -12.68
CA THR A 731 -10.04 -25.21 -14.10
C THR A 731 -8.63 -25.29 -14.66
N GLY A 732 -7.59 -25.34 -13.80
CA GLY A 732 -6.22 -25.03 -14.20
C GLY A 732 -6.01 -23.53 -14.43
N SER A 733 -4.77 -23.12 -14.66
CA SER A 733 -4.45 -21.76 -15.08
C SER A 733 -4.63 -21.58 -16.59
N ASN A 734 -4.78 -20.34 -17.03
CA ASN A 734 -4.78 -19.94 -18.45
C ASN A 734 -3.44 -19.34 -18.90
N ILE A 735 -2.46 -19.26 -18.01
CA ILE A 735 -1.15 -18.66 -18.25
C ILE A 735 -0.02 -19.58 -17.79
N CYS A 736 1.09 -19.58 -18.54
CA CYS A 736 2.38 -20.11 -18.13
C CYS A 736 3.53 -19.28 -18.72
N LEU A 737 4.71 -19.37 -18.11
CA LEU A 737 5.96 -18.77 -18.59
C LEU A 737 6.88 -19.89 -19.09
N ALA A 738 7.51 -19.70 -20.22
CA ALA A 738 8.57 -20.58 -20.72
C ALA A 738 9.45 -19.81 -21.69
N ASP A 739 10.73 -20.16 -21.74
CA ASP A 739 11.75 -19.42 -22.49
C ASP A 739 11.69 -17.92 -22.13
N ASP A 740 11.77 -17.02 -23.12
CA ASP A 740 11.60 -15.57 -22.95
C ASP A 740 10.12 -15.12 -23.17
N SER A 741 9.13 -15.97 -22.89
CA SER A 741 7.75 -15.75 -23.31
C SER A 741 6.68 -16.01 -22.24
N VAL A 742 5.60 -15.24 -22.36
CA VAL A 742 4.31 -15.49 -21.70
C VAL A 742 3.40 -16.20 -22.69
N PHE A 743 2.84 -17.34 -22.28
CA PHE A 743 1.81 -18.04 -23.02
C PHE A 743 0.47 -17.90 -22.30
N VAL A 744 -0.52 -17.31 -22.97
CA VAL A 744 -1.86 -17.09 -22.39
C VAL A 744 -2.94 -17.60 -23.34
N ARG A 745 -3.82 -18.48 -22.85
CA ARG A 745 -4.94 -19.02 -23.64
C ARG A 745 -6.25 -18.29 -23.38
N ARG A 746 -7.06 -18.18 -24.44
CA ARG A 746 -8.44 -17.69 -24.39
C ARG A 746 -9.25 -18.29 -25.53
N ASP A 747 -10.45 -18.79 -25.21
CA ASP A 747 -11.41 -19.32 -26.19
C ASP A 747 -10.75 -20.33 -27.15
N ALA A 748 -10.63 -20.01 -28.44
CA ALA A 748 -10.09 -20.90 -29.46
C ALA A 748 -8.60 -20.66 -29.79
N GLY A 749 -7.87 -19.87 -28.98
CA GLY A 749 -6.47 -19.57 -29.27
C GLY A 749 -5.57 -19.39 -28.03
N CYS A 750 -4.27 -19.44 -28.29
CA CYS A 750 -3.22 -19.10 -27.33
C CYS A 750 -2.32 -18.01 -27.93
N ARG A 751 -1.86 -17.06 -27.11
CA ARG A 751 -0.93 -15.99 -27.50
C ARG A 751 0.42 -16.21 -26.85
N ARG A 752 1.50 -16.12 -27.62
CA ARG A 752 2.89 -15.98 -27.14
C ARG A 752 3.26 -14.52 -27.17
N ILE A 753 3.62 -13.98 -26.01
CA ILE A 753 3.98 -12.58 -25.81
C ILE A 753 5.42 -12.55 -25.31
N ASP A 754 6.23 -11.65 -25.86
CA ASP A 754 7.60 -11.42 -25.40
C ASP A 754 7.58 -10.90 -23.95
N MET A 755 8.27 -11.59 -23.05
CA MET A 755 8.18 -11.31 -21.61
C MET A 755 8.80 -9.95 -21.23
N LYS A 756 9.78 -9.45 -22.00
CA LYS A 756 10.48 -8.19 -21.71
C LYS A 756 9.73 -6.97 -22.24
N THR A 757 9.15 -7.09 -23.44
CA THR A 757 8.57 -5.97 -24.18
C THR A 757 7.05 -5.96 -24.20
N GLY A 758 6.39 -7.07 -23.88
CA GLY A 758 4.94 -7.21 -23.98
C GLY A 758 4.44 -7.32 -25.43
N ASN A 759 5.33 -7.46 -26.41
CA ASN A 759 4.94 -7.56 -27.81
C ASN A 759 4.39 -8.95 -28.13
N LEU A 760 3.32 -9.01 -28.92
CA LEU A 760 2.81 -10.27 -29.44
C LEU A 760 3.83 -10.89 -30.41
N ILE A 761 4.31 -12.09 -30.10
CA ILE A 761 5.20 -12.88 -30.96
C ILE A 761 4.36 -13.72 -31.93
N ARG A 762 3.39 -14.49 -31.40
CA ARG A 762 2.60 -15.45 -32.18
C ARG A 762 1.23 -15.71 -31.57
N GLN A 763 0.28 -16.11 -32.43
CA GLN A 763 -0.98 -16.72 -32.01
C GLN A 763 -1.04 -18.17 -32.50
N TYR A 764 -1.40 -19.08 -31.61
CA TYR A 764 -1.64 -20.50 -31.90
C TYR A 764 -3.14 -20.73 -32.04
N ALA A 765 -3.52 -21.38 -33.13
CA ALA A 765 -4.90 -21.82 -33.32
C ALA A 765 -5.15 -23.13 -32.56
N MET A 766 -6.38 -23.30 -32.07
CA MET A 766 -6.85 -24.60 -31.62
C MET A 766 -6.79 -25.63 -32.78
N PRO A 767 -6.14 -26.80 -32.60
CA PRO A 767 -6.09 -27.84 -33.64
C PRO A 767 -7.47 -28.41 -34.00
N GLU A 768 -8.37 -28.52 -33.02
CA GLU A 768 -9.73 -28.98 -33.23
C GLU A 768 -10.64 -27.86 -33.75
N ARG A 769 -11.40 -28.15 -34.81
CA ARG A 769 -12.40 -27.22 -35.35
C ARG A 769 -13.48 -26.91 -34.31
N ASN A 770 -13.67 -25.63 -34.00
CA ASN A 770 -14.59 -25.14 -32.97
C ASN A 770 -14.25 -25.60 -31.53
N GLY A 771 -13.03 -26.10 -31.29
CA GLY A 771 -12.58 -26.44 -29.95
C GLY A 771 -12.39 -25.19 -29.07
N THR A 772 -12.45 -25.39 -27.75
CA THR A 772 -12.13 -24.38 -26.72
C THR A 772 -10.91 -24.83 -25.94
N TRP A 773 -9.94 -23.95 -25.71
CA TRP A 773 -8.76 -24.26 -24.91
C TRP A 773 -9.13 -24.50 -23.44
N GLY A 774 -8.65 -25.60 -22.86
CA GLY A 774 -8.79 -25.93 -21.44
C GLY A 774 -7.52 -25.62 -20.64
N PHE A 775 -6.66 -26.63 -20.57
CA PHE A 775 -5.35 -26.60 -19.92
C PHE A 775 -4.29 -25.95 -20.82
N ILE A 776 -3.23 -25.44 -20.20
CA ILE A 776 -2.01 -24.97 -20.85
C ILE A 776 -0.78 -25.30 -20.00
N ALA A 777 0.30 -25.74 -20.65
CA ALA A 777 1.64 -25.79 -20.09
C ALA A 777 2.67 -25.66 -21.20
N CYS A 778 3.88 -25.22 -20.88
CA CYS A 778 4.98 -25.19 -21.85
C CYS A 778 6.25 -25.71 -21.20
N ALA A 779 6.90 -26.66 -21.87
CA ALA A 779 8.16 -27.25 -21.45
C ALA A 779 8.95 -27.69 -22.68
N ASP A 780 10.28 -27.53 -22.64
CA ASP A 780 11.21 -28.03 -23.65
C ASP A 780 10.85 -27.62 -25.10
N GLY A 781 10.37 -26.39 -25.29
CA GLY A 781 9.99 -25.86 -26.61
C GLY A 781 8.65 -26.39 -27.16
N ILE A 782 7.89 -27.14 -26.36
CA ILE A 782 6.58 -27.70 -26.72
C ILE A 782 5.49 -27.00 -25.90
N LEU A 783 4.46 -26.53 -26.59
CA LEU A 783 3.25 -25.95 -26.00
C LEU A 783 2.17 -27.02 -25.93
N TYR A 784 1.76 -27.37 -24.72
CA TYR A 784 0.68 -28.32 -24.45
C TYR A 784 -0.62 -27.58 -24.22
N GLY A 785 -1.70 -28.08 -24.82
CA GLY A 785 -3.04 -27.59 -24.61
C GLY A 785 -4.06 -28.71 -24.66
N THR A 786 -5.26 -28.46 -24.17
CA THR A 786 -6.36 -29.43 -24.25
C THR A 786 -7.60 -28.83 -24.90
N SER A 787 -8.42 -29.68 -25.53
CA SER A 787 -9.73 -29.30 -26.03
C SER A 787 -10.80 -29.50 -24.96
N ALA A 788 -11.19 -28.41 -24.32
CA ALA A 788 -12.16 -28.39 -23.22
C ALA A 788 -13.55 -28.87 -23.68
N ASP A 789 -14.22 -29.61 -22.81
CA ASP A 789 -15.62 -29.99 -23.00
C ASP A 789 -16.54 -28.94 -22.36
N ARG A 790 -17.27 -28.20 -23.20
CA ARG A 790 -18.25 -27.20 -22.76
C ARG A 790 -19.43 -27.81 -21.99
N ALA A 791 -19.67 -29.11 -22.11
CA ALA A 791 -20.71 -29.79 -21.36
C ALA A 791 -20.32 -30.05 -19.89
N HIS A 792 -19.05 -29.87 -19.51
CA HIS A 792 -18.56 -30.25 -18.19
C HIS A 792 -18.15 -29.04 -17.35
N VAL A 793 -19.03 -28.67 -16.42
CA VAL A 793 -18.80 -27.66 -15.39
C VAL A 793 -19.18 -28.25 -14.03
N VAL A 794 -18.28 -28.19 -13.07
CA VAL A 794 -18.56 -28.62 -11.69
C VAL A 794 -19.53 -27.64 -11.03
N LYS A 795 -20.69 -28.12 -10.56
CA LYS A 795 -21.73 -27.27 -9.95
C LYS A 795 -21.60 -27.21 -8.42
N GLN A 796 -21.91 -26.04 -7.83
CA GLN A 796 -21.95 -25.87 -6.38
C GLN A 796 -23.33 -26.22 -5.80
N LEU A 797 -23.33 -26.78 -4.58
CA LEU A 797 -24.53 -27.19 -3.86
C LEU A 797 -25.30 -26.05 -3.14
N PHE A 798 -24.84 -24.78 -3.16
CA PHE A 798 -25.31 -23.77 -2.19
C PHE A 798 -25.64 -22.34 -2.67
N ARG A 799 -25.60 -21.97 -3.97
CA ARG A 799 -26.12 -20.65 -4.43
C ARG A 799 -26.67 -20.65 -5.86
N ASP A 800 -27.81 -19.96 -6.05
CA ASP A 800 -28.57 -19.82 -7.32
C ASP A 800 -28.04 -18.72 -8.27
N VAL A 801 -26.93 -18.04 -7.98
CA VAL A 801 -26.45 -16.90 -8.79
C VAL A 801 -24.93 -16.95 -8.96
N SER A 802 -24.45 -17.63 -10.01
CA SER A 802 -23.06 -17.53 -10.45
C SER A 802 -22.98 -17.74 -11.96
N ILE A 803 -22.17 -16.95 -12.67
CA ILE A 803 -21.84 -17.18 -14.09
C ILE A 803 -20.76 -18.27 -14.25
N MET A 804 -20.58 -19.15 -13.24
CA MET A 804 -19.56 -20.22 -13.25
C MET A 804 -19.83 -21.31 -14.29
N GLU A 805 -21.01 -21.35 -14.91
CA GLU A 805 -21.37 -22.32 -15.96
C GLU A 805 -20.45 -22.24 -17.20
N ASP A 806 -19.54 -21.27 -17.26
CA ASP A 806 -18.54 -21.14 -18.32
C ASP A 806 -17.11 -21.56 -17.88
N LEU A 807 -16.89 -21.96 -16.63
CA LEU A 807 -15.59 -22.45 -16.14
C LEU A 807 -15.43 -23.95 -16.39
N LEU A 808 -14.55 -24.30 -17.33
CA LEU A 808 -14.35 -25.68 -17.79
C LEU A 808 -13.25 -26.39 -17.01
N THR A 809 -13.51 -27.62 -16.57
CA THR A 809 -12.58 -28.41 -15.73
C THR A 809 -12.05 -29.68 -16.41
N HIS A 810 -12.64 -30.05 -17.55
CA HIS A 810 -12.32 -31.29 -18.27
C HIS A 810 -12.19 -31.05 -19.77
N SER A 811 -11.47 -31.97 -20.41
CA SER A 811 -11.18 -31.96 -21.84
C SER A 811 -11.41 -33.32 -22.50
N ARG A 812 -11.56 -33.28 -23.83
CA ARG A 812 -11.76 -34.43 -24.73
C ARG A 812 -10.45 -34.93 -25.35
N SER A 813 -9.46 -34.05 -25.47
CA SER A 813 -8.16 -34.38 -26.03
C SER A 813 -7.07 -33.48 -25.44
N LEU A 814 -5.84 -33.97 -25.50
CA LEU A 814 -4.60 -33.25 -25.23
C LEU A 814 -3.83 -33.14 -26.55
N PHE A 815 -3.18 -32.00 -26.79
CA PHE A 815 -2.37 -31.79 -27.99
C PHE A 815 -1.07 -31.07 -27.65
N ALA A 816 -0.07 -31.28 -28.50
CA ALA A 816 1.22 -30.61 -28.44
C ALA A 816 1.48 -29.81 -29.71
N LEU A 817 1.94 -28.56 -29.54
CA LEU A 817 2.31 -27.65 -30.60
C LEU A 817 3.80 -27.30 -30.48
N ASP A 818 4.45 -27.12 -31.62
CA ASP A 818 5.77 -26.51 -31.66
C ASP A 818 5.68 -25.02 -31.32
N THR A 819 6.47 -24.54 -30.35
CA THR A 819 6.40 -23.13 -29.92
C THR A 819 6.89 -22.14 -30.99
N GLU A 820 7.77 -22.56 -31.89
CA GLU A 820 8.35 -21.69 -32.93
C GLU A 820 7.47 -21.63 -34.18
N THR A 821 7.01 -22.78 -34.67
CA THR A 821 6.22 -22.86 -35.91
C THR A 821 4.71 -22.75 -35.65
N GLY A 822 4.25 -23.20 -34.48
CA GLY A 822 2.83 -23.36 -34.16
C GLY A 822 2.17 -24.58 -34.79
N GLU A 823 2.95 -25.46 -35.43
CA GLU A 823 2.45 -26.70 -36.02
C GLU A 823 2.09 -27.71 -34.94
N THR A 824 1.01 -28.43 -35.15
CA THR A 824 0.60 -29.54 -34.28
C THR A 824 1.56 -30.71 -34.47
N ARG A 825 2.21 -31.11 -33.37
CA ARG A 825 3.09 -32.28 -33.33
C ARG A 825 2.27 -33.57 -33.22
N TRP A 826 1.34 -33.60 -32.28
CA TRP A 826 0.45 -34.74 -32.04
C TRP A 826 -0.81 -34.32 -31.28
N ILE A 827 -1.81 -35.20 -31.31
CA ILE A 827 -3.06 -35.10 -30.55
C ILE A 827 -3.33 -36.48 -29.92
N TYR A 828 -3.53 -36.50 -28.61
CA TYR A 828 -4.03 -37.63 -27.84
C TYR A 828 -5.54 -37.43 -27.62
N GLU A 829 -6.35 -38.33 -28.18
CA GLU A 829 -7.79 -38.36 -27.95
C GLU A 829 -8.06 -39.16 -26.66
N ALA A 830 -8.83 -38.57 -25.74
CA ALA A 830 -9.18 -39.24 -24.50
C ALA A 830 -10.19 -40.35 -24.73
N ASP A 831 -10.03 -41.47 -24.04
CA ASP A 831 -11.02 -42.55 -24.02
C ASP A 831 -12.29 -42.08 -23.30
N GLU A 832 -12.13 -41.29 -22.24
CA GLU A 832 -13.22 -40.77 -21.43
C GLU A 832 -13.15 -39.24 -21.30
N SER A 833 -12.23 -38.76 -20.45
CA SER A 833 -12.01 -37.33 -20.24
C SER A 833 -10.78 -37.02 -19.40
N ILE A 834 -10.12 -35.93 -19.75
CA ILE A 834 -8.92 -35.45 -19.07
C ILE A 834 -9.29 -34.32 -18.11
N ARG A 835 -9.05 -34.49 -16.81
CA ARG A 835 -9.14 -33.39 -15.82
C ARG A 835 -7.93 -32.46 -15.95
N HIS A 836 -8.14 -31.14 -16.04
CA HIS A 836 -7.05 -30.19 -16.29
C HIS A 836 -5.94 -30.20 -15.21
N ASN A 837 -6.32 -30.37 -13.95
CA ASN A 837 -5.36 -30.37 -12.83
C ASN A 837 -4.65 -31.72 -12.62
N ALA A 838 -5.07 -32.74 -13.36
CA ALA A 838 -4.47 -34.07 -13.36
C ALA A 838 -3.56 -34.27 -14.58
N ILE A 839 -2.90 -33.21 -15.05
CA ILE A 839 -1.89 -33.24 -16.10
C ILE A 839 -0.58 -32.72 -15.50
N ALA A 840 0.52 -33.46 -15.68
CA ALA A 840 1.87 -33.06 -15.29
C ALA A 840 2.85 -33.33 -16.44
N VAL A 841 3.77 -32.39 -16.69
CA VAL A 841 4.75 -32.48 -17.78
C VAL A 841 6.15 -32.30 -17.20
N CYS A 842 7.03 -33.28 -17.43
CA CYS A 842 8.46 -33.17 -17.09
C CYS A 842 9.29 -34.27 -17.75
N GLY A 843 10.58 -34.02 -17.94
CA GLY A 843 11.56 -35.04 -18.34
C GLY A 843 11.22 -35.75 -19.67
N GLY A 844 10.68 -35.02 -20.65
CA GLY A 844 10.26 -35.58 -21.93
C GLY A 844 9.01 -36.47 -21.86
N ARG A 845 8.19 -36.35 -20.82
CA ARG A 845 6.96 -37.14 -20.64
C ARG A 845 5.78 -36.27 -20.23
N VAL A 846 4.58 -36.72 -20.62
CA VAL A 846 3.31 -36.14 -20.17
C VAL A 846 2.52 -37.20 -19.43
N TYR A 847 2.10 -36.87 -18.21
CA TYR A 847 1.28 -37.73 -17.36
C TYR A 847 -0.11 -37.15 -17.26
N LEU A 848 -1.14 -37.98 -17.43
CA LEU A 848 -2.53 -37.55 -17.29
C LEU A 848 -3.42 -38.63 -16.68
N ILE A 849 -4.53 -38.20 -16.07
CA ILE A 849 -5.65 -39.08 -15.71
C ILE A 849 -6.75 -38.91 -16.75
N ASP A 850 -7.06 -40.01 -17.43
CA ASP A 850 -8.19 -40.16 -18.36
C ASP A 850 -9.30 -40.94 -17.65
N LYS A 851 -10.39 -40.26 -17.27
CA LYS A 851 -11.42 -40.81 -16.40
C LYS A 851 -12.81 -40.38 -16.82
N THR A 852 -13.79 -41.28 -16.63
CA THR A 852 -15.21 -41.00 -16.82
C THR A 852 -15.66 -39.78 -16.01
N LYS A 853 -16.44 -38.91 -16.65
CA LYS A 853 -17.07 -37.75 -16.00
C LYS A 853 -18.16 -38.24 -15.06
N GLU A 854 -17.96 -38.08 -13.76
CA GLU A 854 -18.95 -38.56 -12.79
C GLU A 854 -20.14 -37.61 -12.69
N ILE A 855 -21.35 -38.15 -12.85
CA ILE A 855 -22.57 -37.32 -12.85
C ILE A 855 -22.83 -36.70 -11.48
N GLU A 856 -22.38 -37.33 -10.40
CA GLU A 856 -22.49 -36.74 -9.05
C GLU A 856 -21.74 -35.41 -8.94
N ASP A 857 -20.63 -35.23 -9.66
CA ASP A 857 -19.87 -33.96 -9.72
C ASP A 857 -20.64 -32.86 -10.48
N LEU A 858 -21.63 -33.25 -11.31
CA LEU A 858 -22.48 -32.38 -12.12
C LEU A 858 -23.86 -32.13 -11.49
N SER A 859 -24.10 -32.67 -10.29
CA SER A 859 -25.42 -32.71 -9.66
C SER A 859 -25.90 -31.34 -9.14
N ASP A 860 -27.20 -31.08 -9.31
CA ASP A 860 -27.93 -29.93 -8.76
C ASP A 860 -29.11 -30.45 -7.92
N ARG A 861 -29.05 -30.19 -6.60
CA ARG A 861 -30.05 -30.72 -5.64
C ARG A 861 -31.49 -30.35 -5.97
N ASN A 862 -31.75 -29.21 -6.59
CA ASN A 862 -33.11 -28.78 -6.91
C ASN A 862 -33.64 -29.50 -8.16
N ARG A 863 -32.80 -29.64 -9.20
CA ARG A 863 -33.13 -30.31 -10.46
C ARG A 863 -33.18 -31.83 -10.32
N ASP A 864 -32.21 -32.40 -9.61
CA ASP A 864 -32.00 -33.84 -9.54
C ASP A 864 -33.01 -34.54 -8.61
N ARG A 865 -33.78 -33.75 -7.83
CA ARG A 865 -34.95 -34.24 -7.09
C ARG A 865 -36.10 -34.65 -8.03
N GLU A 866 -36.22 -34.00 -9.19
CA GLU A 866 -37.26 -34.29 -10.18
C GLU A 866 -36.81 -35.35 -11.20
N ASN A 867 -35.51 -35.38 -11.53
CA ASN A 867 -34.90 -36.38 -12.40
C ASN A 867 -33.54 -36.81 -11.83
N PRO A 868 -33.47 -37.92 -11.05
CA PRO A 868 -32.21 -38.38 -10.51
C PRO A 868 -31.27 -38.81 -11.65
N PRO A 869 -29.98 -38.46 -11.56
CA PRO A 869 -29.01 -38.85 -12.56
C PRO A 869 -28.84 -40.37 -12.62
N VAL A 870 -28.50 -40.88 -13.82
CA VAL A 870 -28.25 -42.31 -14.06
C VAL A 870 -26.83 -42.64 -13.65
N GLU A 871 -26.65 -43.62 -12.78
CA GLU A 871 -25.32 -44.14 -12.42
C GLU A 871 -24.59 -44.65 -13.68
N GLN A 872 -23.36 -44.18 -13.89
CA GLN A 872 -22.52 -44.59 -15.02
C GLN A 872 -21.37 -45.47 -14.53
N PRO A 873 -20.96 -46.49 -15.32
CA PRO A 873 -19.75 -47.25 -15.03
C PRO A 873 -18.53 -46.32 -14.99
N THR A 874 -17.67 -46.47 -13.99
CA THR A 874 -16.47 -45.65 -13.85
C THR A 874 -15.28 -46.34 -14.48
N VAL A 875 -14.66 -45.66 -15.45
CA VAL A 875 -13.42 -46.04 -16.10
C VAL A 875 -12.36 -44.99 -15.79
N SER A 876 -11.13 -45.40 -15.48
CA SER A 876 -10.07 -44.49 -15.00
C SER A 876 -8.70 -45.06 -15.36
N HIS A 877 -7.92 -44.29 -16.12
CA HIS A 877 -6.60 -44.63 -16.62
C HIS A 877 -5.60 -43.56 -16.22
N LEU A 878 -4.46 -43.99 -15.69
CA LEU A 878 -3.26 -43.17 -15.53
C LEU A 878 -2.36 -43.45 -16.71
N VAL A 879 -2.13 -42.43 -17.54
CA VAL A 879 -1.45 -42.55 -18.84
C VAL A 879 -0.15 -41.77 -18.81
N CYS A 880 0.92 -42.36 -19.36
CA CYS A 880 2.17 -41.67 -19.66
C CYS A 880 2.39 -41.64 -21.17
N LEU A 881 2.57 -40.44 -21.71
CA LEU A 881 2.88 -40.19 -23.11
C LEU A 881 4.33 -39.75 -23.27
N ASP A 882 4.94 -40.09 -24.41
CA ASP A 882 6.15 -39.44 -24.88
C ASP A 882 5.84 -37.98 -25.25
N ALA A 883 6.61 -37.04 -24.73
CA ALA A 883 6.37 -35.61 -24.95
C ALA A 883 6.55 -35.19 -26.42
N GLU A 884 7.44 -35.85 -27.16
CA GLU A 884 7.80 -35.49 -28.54
C GLU A 884 6.81 -36.11 -29.53
N THR A 885 6.42 -37.37 -29.32
CA THR A 885 5.60 -38.13 -30.29
C THR A 885 4.13 -38.27 -29.90
N GLY A 886 3.79 -38.16 -28.62
CA GLY A 886 2.45 -38.42 -28.09
C GLY A 886 2.12 -39.92 -27.97
N ASP A 887 3.10 -40.81 -28.18
CA ASP A 887 2.90 -42.26 -28.04
C ASP A 887 2.69 -42.64 -26.57
N VAL A 888 1.75 -43.54 -26.31
CA VAL A 888 1.54 -44.12 -24.98
C VAL A 888 2.73 -45.00 -24.62
N LEU A 889 3.50 -44.60 -23.61
CA LEU A 889 4.64 -45.35 -23.08
C LEU A 889 4.19 -46.44 -22.12
N TRP A 890 3.23 -46.11 -21.25
CA TRP A 890 2.59 -47.05 -20.34
C TRP A 890 1.23 -46.52 -19.88
N GLU A 891 0.39 -47.44 -19.39
CA GLU A 891 -0.94 -47.17 -18.86
C GLU A 891 -1.20 -48.04 -17.62
N GLN A 892 -1.92 -47.49 -16.63
CA GLN A 892 -2.37 -48.20 -15.43
C GLN A 892 -3.84 -47.88 -15.16
N SER A 893 -4.65 -48.90 -14.84
CA SER A 893 -6.10 -48.72 -14.61
C SER A 893 -6.56 -49.22 -13.24
N GLU A 894 -5.68 -49.87 -12.48
CA GLU A 894 -6.06 -50.41 -11.18
C GLU A 894 -6.24 -49.28 -10.15
N ASP A 895 -7.48 -49.01 -9.74
CA ASP A 895 -7.82 -48.09 -8.63
C ASP A 895 -7.18 -46.69 -8.78
N ILE A 896 -7.28 -46.13 -9.99
CA ILE A 896 -6.87 -44.75 -10.31
C ILE A 896 -7.95 -43.76 -9.87
N TYR A 897 -7.55 -42.73 -9.12
CA TYR A 897 -8.42 -41.72 -8.52
C TYR A 897 -7.71 -40.36 -8.47
N GLY A 898 -8.41 -39.34 -7.99
CA GLY A 898 -7.82 -38.07 -7.64
C GLY A 898 -8.04 -37.00 -8.71
N THR A 899 -7.63 -35.78 -8.35
CA THR A 899 -7.79 -34.58 -9.19
C THR A 899 -6.46 -33.90 -9.49
N THR A 900 -5.37 -34.42 -8.94
CA THR A 900 -4.05 -33.80 -9.06
C THR A 900 -2.97 -34.83 -9.35
N LEU A 901 -2.13 -34.52 -10.33
CA LEU A 901 -0.84 -35.16 -10.53
C LEU A 901 0.28 -34.16 -10.22
N ALA A 902 1.33 -34.63 -9.56
CA ALA A 902 2.59 -33.93 -9.39
C ALA A 902 3.76 -34.89 -9.61
N ALA A 903 4.87 -34.44 -10.18
CA ALA A 903 5.97 -35.32 -10.54
C ALA A 903 7.31 -34.85 -9.97
N SER A 904 8.13 -35.80 -9.51
CA SER A 904 9.50 -35.57 -9.09
C SER A 904 10.45 -36.27 -10.04
N LEU A 905 10.96 -35.52 -11.02
CA LEU A 905 11.93 -36.04 -11.98
C LEU A 905 13.20 -36.58 -11.30
N LYS A 906 13.64 -35.93 -10.22
CA LYS A 906 14.82 -36.33 -9.45
C LYS A 906 14.69 -37.72 -8.83
N HIS A 907 13.48 -38.09 -8.39
CA HIS A 907 13.21 -39.33 -7.66
C HIS A 907 12.47 -40.39 -8.48
N ASP A 908 12.14 -40.09 -9.75
CA ASP A 908 11.35 -40.97 -10.64
C ASP A 908 9.97 -41.32 -10.05
N VAL A 909 9.32 -40.37 -9.35
CA VAL A 909 8.02 -40.58 -8.69
C VAL A 909 6.95 -39.63 -9.23
N LEU A 910 5.83 -40.20 -9.67
CA LEU A 910 4.59 -39.52 -9.99
C LEU A 910 3.63 -39.68 -8.80
N LEU A 911 3.24 -38.56 -8.21
CA LEU A 911 2.32 -38.47 -7.09
C LEU A 911 0.90 -38.24 -7.60
N MET A 912 0.00 -39.16 -7.25
CA MET A 912 -1.43 -39.06 -7.48
C MET A 912 -2.13 -38.70 -6.16
N GLY A 913 -2.99 -37.69 -6.19
CA GLY A 913 -3.68 -37.19 -5.00
C GLY A 913 -4.94 -36.40 -5.33
N TYR A 914 -5.48 -35.76 -4.29
CA TYR A 914 -6.75 -35.06 -4.33
C TYR A 914 -6.67 -33.71 -3.60
N GLN A 915 -7.13 -32.65 -4.24
CA GLN A 915 -7.14 -31.32 -3.65
C GLN A 915 -8.46 -31.03 -2.92
N TYR A 916 -8.39 -30.84 -1.59
CA TYR A 916 -9.48 -30.23 -0.83
C TYR A 916 -9.47 -28.71 -1.03
N ALA A 917 -10.37 -28.21 -1.87
CA ALA A 917 -10.50 -26.77 -2.08
C ALA A 917 -11.12 -26.04 -0.85
N GLN A 918 -11.87 -26.73 0.02
CA GLN A 918 -12.33 -26.36 1.39
C GLN A 918 -13.26 -27.50 1.89
N ARG A 919 -13.79 -27.44 3.12
CA ARG A 919 -14.84 -28.37 3.58
C ARG A 919 -16.08 -28.40 2.66
N THR A 920 -16.29 -27.33 1.89
CA THR A 920 -17.45 -27.13 1.00
C THR A 920 -17.18 -27.52 -0.46
N PHE A 921 -15.93 -27.84 -0.84
CA PHE A 921 -15.52 -28.18 -2.20
C PHE A 921 -14.91 -29.58 -2.25
N GLN A 922 -15.78 -30.58 -2.08
CA GLN A 922 -15.44 -31.99 -2.20
C GLN A 922 -16.20 -32.57 -3.39
N LEU A 923 -15.49 -33.24 -4.30
CA LEU A 923 -16.10 -34.01 -5.38
C LEU A 923 -16.58 -35.35 -4.81
N PRO A 924 -17.88 -35.68 -4.89
CA PRO A 924 -18.41 -36.96 -4.41
C PRO A 924 -17.70 -38.17 -5.00
N SER A 925 -17.28 -38.06 -6.27
CA SER A 925 -16.58 -39.11 -7.02
C SER A 925 -15.14 -39.39 -6.58
N GLU A 926 -14.57 -38.57 -5.68
CA GLU A 926 -13.13 -38.60 -5.41
C GLU A 926 -12.76 -38.99 -3.97
N LYS A 927 -11.68 -39.76 -3.84
CA LYS A 927 -11.16 -40.26 -2.56
C LYS A 927 -10.07 -39.33 -2.03
N GLY A 928 -10.45 -38.35 -1.22
CA GLY A 928 -9.49 -37.37 -0.70
C GLY A 928 -8.61 -37.80 0.48
N ASP A 929 -8.92 -38.93 1.14
CA ASP A 929 -8.16 -39.43 2.29
C ASP A 929 -7.03 -40.40 1.89
N ARG A 930 -6.33 -40.10 0.78
CA ARG A 930 -5.36 -41.02 0.17
C ARG A 930 -4.30 -40.32 -0.71
N LEU A 931 -3.09 -40.86 -0.72
CA LEU A 931 -1.99 -40.50 -1.62
C LEU A 931 -1.39 -41.78 -2.21
N THR A 932 -0.99 -41.74 -3.47
CA THR A 932 -0.38 -42.90 -4.15
C THR A 932 0.81 -42.45 -4.99
N GLY A 933 1.92 -43.18 -4.89
CA GLY A 933 3.13 -42.94 -5.68
C GLY A 933 3.30 -44.01 -6.76
N PHE A 934 3.63 -43.58 -7.97
CA PHE A 934 3.95 -44.43 -9.10
C PHE A 934 5.35 -44.13 -9.59
N ARG A 935 6.03 -45.14 -10.12
CA ARG A 935 7.29 -44.93 -10.82
C ARG A 935 7.00 -44.28 -12.17
N MET A 936 7.65 -43.17 -12.43
CA MET A 936 7.46 -42.39 -13.65
C MET A 936 7.90 -43.14 -14.91
N THR A 937 8.94 -43.98 -14.80
CA THR A 937 9.51 -44.72 -15.94
C THR A 937 8.59 -45.77 -16.54
N ASP A 938 7.86 -46.54 -15.73
CA ASP A 938 7.09 -47.72 -16.15
C ASP A 938 5.66 -47.83 -15.59
N GLY A 939 5.22 -46.90 -14.74
CA GLY A 939 3.88 -46.89 -14.15
C GLY A 939 3.68 -47.87 -12.99
N GLU A 940 4.76 -48.47 -12.46
CA GLU A 940 4.66 -49.36 -11.31
C GLU A 940 4.18 -48.58 -10.07
N ARG A 941 3.12 -49.05 -9.42
CA ARG A 941 2.68 -48.50 -8.12
C ARG A 941 3.72 -48.81 -7.05
N LEU A 942 4.38 -47.77 -6.53
CA LEU A 942 5.42 -47.90 -5.51
C LEU A 942 4.82 -48.05 -4.12
N TRP A 943 3.80 -47.25 -3.81
CA TRP A 943 3.15 -47.23 -2.50
C TRP A 943 1.78 -46.58 -2.60
N ASP A 944 0.96 -46.86 -1.58
CA ASP A 944 -0.40 -46.35 -1.47
C ASP A 944 -0.77 -46.14 0.01
N THR A 945 -1.04 -44.88 0.37
CA THR A 945 -1.19 -44.46 1.76
C THR A 945 -2.58 -43.85 1.97
N ALA A 946 -3.42 -44.56 2.73
CA ALA A 946 -4.70 -44.05 3.20
C ALA A 946 -4.50 -43.10 4.39
N GLN A 947 -4.48 -41.80 4.12
CA GLN A 947 -4.33 -40.76 5.13
C GLN A 947 -5.10 -39.51 4.71
N ARG A 948 -5.94 -39.01 5.62
CA ARG A 948 -6.59 -37.70 5.45
C ARG A 948 -5.60 -36.54 5.53
N TYR A 949 -5.63 -35.66 4.54
CA TYR A 949 -4.99 -34.35 4.48
C TYR A 949 -5.97 -33.31 3.92
N ILE A 950 -5.60 -32.03 3.88
CA ILE A 950 -6.54 -30.93 3.52
C ILE A 950 -5.96 -29.88 2.57
N SER A 951 -4.71 -30.02 2.14
CA SER A 951 -4.06 -29.11 1.18
C SER A 951 -3.63 -29.88 -0.07
N ARG A 952 -3.40 -29.19 -1.19
CA ARG A 952 -2.69 -29.81 -2.33
C ARG A 952 -1.28 -30.26 -1.84
N PRO A 953 -0.83 -31.48 -2.18
CA PRO A 953 0.51 -31.93 -1.81
C PRO A 953 1.60 -31.08 -2.48
N ILE A 954 2.64 -30.73 -1.71
CA ILE A 954 3.88 -30.12 -2.20
C ILE A 954 4.95 -31.20 -2.26
N ILE A 955 5.72 -31.27 -3.35
CA ILE A 955 6.92 -32.09 -3.43
C ILE A 955 8.14 -31.19 -3.21
N ASN A 956 8.77 -31.29 -2.04
CA ASN A 956 10.06 -30.65 -1.75
C ASN A 956 11.11 -31.76 -1.57
N ASP A 957 11.95 -31.91 -2.60
CA ASP A 957 12.92 -33.01 -2.73
C ASP A 957 12.28 -34.40 -2.51
N SER A 958 12.66 -35.12 -1.45
CA SER A 958 12.12 -36.44 -1.10
C SER A 958 10.95 -36.37 -0.10
N THR A 959 10.43 -35.19 0.20
CA THR A 959 9.37 -34.99 1.18
C THR A 959 8.11 -34.43 0.53
N ILE A 960 6.97 -35.05 0.85
CA ILE A 960 5.65 -34.54 0.51
C ILE A 960 5.11 -33.76 1.71
N TYR A 961 4.69 -32.51 1.51
CA TYR A 961 3.94 -31.76 2.53
C TYR A 961 2.47 -31.66 2.14
N ALA A 962 1.58 -32.19 2.98
CA ALA A 962 0.14 -32.09 2.80
C ALA A 962 -0.54 -31.94 4.17
N GLN A 963 -1.08 -30.75 4.44
CA GLN A 963 -1.52 -30.36 5.77
C GLN A 963 -2.49 -31.38 6.38
N PRO A 964 -2.29 -31.79 7.65
CA PRO A 964 -1.30 -31.28 8.61
C PRO A 964 0.02 -32.09 8.66
N TYR A 965 0.25 -33.00 7.72
CA TYR A 965 1.32 -33.99 7.80
C TYR A 965 2.39 -33.78 6.73
N SER A 966 3.47 -34.54 6.87
CA SER A 966 4.42 -34.79 5.79
C SER A 966 4.62 -36.28 5.59
N PHE A 967 5.09 -36.66 4.41
CA PHE A 967 5.30 -38.04 4.00
C PHE A 967 6.63 -38.16 3.26
N ASP A 968 7.28 -39.31 3.35
CA ASP A 968 8.40 -39.66 2.49
C ASP A 968 7.88 -39.94 1.07
N LEU A 969 8.47 -39.31 0.06
CA LEU A 969 8.06 -39.44 -1.35
C LEU A 969 8.34 -40.83 -1.92
N LEU A 970 9.38 -41.51 -1.46
CA LEU A 970 9.81 -42.79 -1.99
C LEU A 970 9.02 -43.95 -1.38
N THR A 971 8.57 -43.82 -0.13
CA THR A 971 7.87 -44.89 0.59
C THR A 971 6.41 -44.59 0.92
N GLY A 972 5.95 -43.35 0.77
CA GLY A 972 4.61 -42.91 1.15
C GLY A 972 4.37 -42.88 2.66
N LEU A 973 5.41 -43.12 3.47
CA LEU A 973 5.26 -43.22 4.92
C LEU A 973 5.12 -41.84 5.53
N ARG A 974 4.09 -41.66 6.36
CA ARG A 974 3.90 -40.44 7.13
C ARG A 974 5.07 -40.24 8.10
N ASN A 975 5.63 -39.04 8.10
CA ASN A 975 6.56 -38.62 9.13
C ASN A 975 5.77 -38.32 10.42
N MET A 976 6.06 -39.09 11.48
CA MET A 976 5.34 -38.98 12.76
C MET A 976 5.84 -37.83 13.63
N ASP A 977 7.05 -37.32 13.37
CA ASP A 977 7.68 -36.23 14.10
C ASP A 977 7.33 -34.84 13.53
N PHE A 978 6.66 -34.82 12.37
CA PHE A 978 6.20 -33.59 11.73
C PHE A 978 4.69 -33.44 11.85
N GLN A 979 4.28 -32.27 12.34
CA GLN A 979 2.90 -31.83 12.25
C GLN A 979 2.88 -30.31 12.07
N MET A 980 2.18 -29.83 11.05
CA MET A 980 1.95 -28.40 10.89
C MET A 980 1.04 -27.90 12.02
N THR A 981 1.64 -27.24 13.03
CA THR A 981 0.94 -26.60 14.13
C THR A 981 0.55 -25.17 13.77
N GLY A 982 -0.70 -24.73 13.99
CA GLY A 982 -1.02 -23.29 14.05
C GLY A 982 -2.10 -22.73 13.12
N ARG A 983 -2.67 -23.50 12.17
CA ARG A 983 -3.84 -23.05 11.37
C ARG A 983 -5.05 -23.94 11.56
N GLN A 984 -6.19 -23.35 11.93
CA GLN A 984 -7.47 -23.96 11.55
C GLN A 984 -7.60 -23.88 10.01
N PRO A 985 -8.27 -24.85 9.34
CA PRO A 985 -8.29 -25.04 7.88
C PRO A 985 -8.97 -23.94 7.02
N GLY A 986 -9.10 -22.71 7.51
CA GLY A 986 -9.92 -21.66 6.90
C GLY A 986 -9.28 -20.85 5.77
N GLY A 987 -8.05 -21.15 5.36
CA GLY A 987 -7.36 -20.45 4.29
C GLY A 987 -8.02 -20.67 2.92
N CYS A 988 -8.05 -19.65 2.07
CA CYS A 988 -8.60 -19.75 0.71
C CYS A 988 -7.55 -20.11 -0.37
N GLY A 989 -6.25 -20.21 -0.02
CA GLY A 989 -5.15 -20.44 -0.96
C GLY A 989 -4.36 -21.73 -0.67
N PRO A 990 -3.67 -22.30 -1.69
CA PRO A 990 -2.75 -23.43 -1.51
C PRO A 990 -1.50 -23.02 -0.73
N MET A 991 -0.83 -23.99 -0.10
CA MET A 991 0.52 -23.79 0.44
C MET A 991 1.51 -23.65 -0.72
N ALA A 992 2.56 -22.88 -0.53
CA ALA A 992 3.66 -22.73 -1.49
C ALA A 992 5.00 -23.02 -0.83
N GLY A 993 5.95 -23.60 -1.56
CA GLY A 993 7.26 -23.94 -1.03
C GLY A 993 8.42 -23.44 -1.87
N SER A 994 9.57 -23.36 -1.22
CA SER A 994 10.90 -23.38 -1.84
C SER A 994 11.72 -24.49 -1.18
N THR A 995 12.99 -24.64 -1.56
CA THR A 995 13.89 -25.60 -0.92
C THR A 995 13.94 -25.42 0.60
N ASN A 996 13.99 -24.16 1.07
CA ASN A 996 14.25 -23.80 2.46
C ASN A 996 13.04 -23.16 3.18
N LEU A 997 11.87 -23.07 2.55
CA LEU A 997 10.70 -22.38 3.09
C LEU A 997 9.37 -23.04 2.71
N LEU A 998 8.39 -23.00 3.62
CA LEU A 998 6.98 -23.35 3.37
C LEU A 998 6.08 -22.19 3.85
N LEU A 999 5.11 -21.77 3.03
CA LEU A 999 4.23 -20.61 3.25
C LEU A 999 2.73 -20.96 3.29
#